data_AF-A0A6I6AJ46-F1
#
_entry.id   AF-A0A6I6AJ46-F1
#
_cell.length_a   1.000
_cell.length_b   1.000
_cell.length_c   1.000
_cell.angle_alpha   90.00
_cell.angle_beta   90.00
_cell.angle_gamma   90.00
#
_symmetry.space_group_name_H-M   'P 1'
#
loop_
_entity.id
_entity.type
_entity.pdbx_description
1 polymer ?
#
loop_
_entity_poly.entity_id
_entity_poly.type
_entity_poly.pdbx_seq_one_letter_code
_entity_poly.pdbx_strand_id
1 'polypeptide(L)'
;MDITAAALENCGLSPETAVQLQQRLQALPSQHENELWQTLVTDFLTPELPFAVHQLLYQSVYQRQLESGTPAPAWFPGERELSESNLAGWLNELNLHSMEDLHSWSVHDRSHFTQKLIDSLRIRYQEPPREIMNVEAGIEQVQWLTGARLNIVESCFRDKSDETAVCFQKGSSELQQLSYTELKQLTAQVANGLREAGYEPGSRIAVMMPMTVESVAIFLGIIAAGCVVVTIADSFSAEEMQVRLKITKPELIFIQDVISRGSRQLPLYTKLGAEQRLPAIVLPEQGTLQVPLRAGDRPWSEFLSENRELTCEPRNPHDETTILFSSGTTGNPKGIPWDQTTPIKSAGDGFLHHDIQAGDVVCWPTNLGWMMGPWLVYATLINDATLALSDAVPTSRSFCEFVQNARVTMLGLVPSIVSAWRSQDSVAGLDWTQIKVFSSTGECSNPDDMLWLMSRAGYRPVIEYCGGTETGGGYITGTVLKPGVPGLFACPAVGFDWLLLDETGHLTENGEVFFVPPVIGLSTRLINRDHHEVYFADIPPGPEGELLRRHGDQIEALPDGYFRAQGRIDDAMNLGGIKVSSVQIEELLTQAEGVREVAAIAVPPAGGGPSLLVIYVVMQPEANFEAEALQSSMQQIIRSQLNPLFKIQAVREIEQLPRTASNKVMRRKLRDLFQGSET
;
A
#
# COMPACT_ATOMS: atom_id res chain seq x y z
N MET A 1 32.98 -9.03 -20.84
CA MET A 1 32.97 -8.94 -19.37
C MET A 1 34.01 -9.90 -18.80
N ASP A 2 34.76 -9.50 -17.78
CA ASP A 2 35.81 -10.34 -17.17
C ASP A 2 35.25 -11.23 -16.05
N ILE A 3 34.32 -12.12 -16.41
CA ILE A 3 33.75 -13.13 -15.50
C ILE A 3 34.40 -14.48 -15.78
N THR A 4 34.82 -15.17 -14.72
CA THR A 4 35.45 -16.49 -14.83
C THR A 4 34.40 -17.61 -14.74
N ALA A 5 34.66 -18.76 -15.37
CA ALA A 5 33.82 -19.96 -15.19
C ALA A 5 33.75 -20.36 -13.71
N ALA A 6 34.85 -20.25 -12.96
CA ALA A 6 34.87 -20.52 -11.52
C ALA A 6 33.92 -19.61 -10.71
N ALA A 7 33.81 -18.33 -11.08
CA ALA A 7 32.84 -17.43 -10.45
C ALA A 7 31.40 -17.86 -10.74
N LEU A 8 31.11 -18.29 -11.97
CA LEU A 8 29.80 -18.80 -12.37
C LEU A 8 29.45 -20.14 -11.70
N GLU A 9 30.44 -21.03 -11.50
CA GLU A 9 30.29 -22.26 -10.72
C GLU A 9 29.96 -21.95 -9.25
N ASN A 10 30.62 -20.96 -8.64
CA ASN A 10 30.33 -20.50 -7.28
C ASN A 10 28.90 -19.93 -7.15
N CYS A 11 28.32 -19.45 -8.25
CA CYS A 11 26.92 -19.03 -8.30
C CYS A 11 25.92 -20.21 -8.44
N GLY A 12 26.40 -21.46 -8.50
CA GLY A 12 25.56 -22.66 -8.55
C GLY A 12 25.36 -23.25 -9.94
N LEU A 13 26.12 -22.82 -10.96
CA LEU A 13 26.08 -23.46 -12.29
C LEU A 13 26.91 -24.75 -12.32
N SER A 14 26.50 -25.70 -13.17
CA SER A 14 27.35 -26.84 -13.50
C SER A 14 28.60 -26.37 -14.26
N PRO A 15 29.75 -27.05 -14.13
CA PRO A 15 30.98 -26.64 -14.83
C PRO A 15 30.82 -26.49 -16.34
N GLU A 16 30.05 -27.38 -16.98
CA GLU A 16 29.76 -27.29 -18.42
C GLU A 16 28.97 -26.02 -18.77
N THR A 17 27.90 -25.75 -18.03
CA THR A 17 27.06 -24.55 -18.25
C THR A 17 27.85 -23.27 -17.97
N ALA A 18 28.69 -23.28 -16.93
CA ALA A 18 29.54 -22.15 -16.56
C ALA A 18 30.54 -21.80 -17.67
N VAL A 19 31.22 -22.80 -18.26
CA VAL A 19 32.15 -22.59 -19.38
C VAL A 19 31.41 -22.09 -20.62
N GLN A 20 30.25 -22.67 -20.95
CA GLN A 20 29.45 -22.23 -22.10
C GLN A 20 28.98 -20.78 -21.94
N LEU A 21 28.45 -20.43 -20.77
CA LEU A 21 28.00 -19.07 -20.47
C LEU A 21 29.19 -18.09 -20.49
N GLN A 22 30.32 -18.44 -19.88
CA GLN A 22 31.54 -17.62 -19.93
C GLN A 22 31.97 -17.30 -21.36
N GLN A 23 32.05 -18.30 -22.23
CA GLN A 23 32.46 -18.11 -23.63
C GLN A 23 31.52 -17.14 -24.37
N ARG A 24 30.21 -17.28 -24.14
CA ARG A 24 29.22 -16.36 -24.72
C ARG A 24 29.37 -14.93 -24.17
N LEU A 25 29.63 -14.77 -22.86
CA LEU A 25 29.85 -13.46 -22.22
C LEU A 25 31.16 -12.78 -22.68
N GLN A 26 32.20 -13.55 -23.01
CA GLN A 26 33.45 -13.04 -23.57
C GLN A 26 33.31 -12.58 -25.03
N ALA A 27 32.35 -13.14 -25.76
CA ALA A 27 32.05 -12.75 -27.13
C ALA A 27 31.22 -11.46 -27.26
N LEU A 28 30.72 -10.91 -26.14
CA LEU A 28 29.95 -9.67 -26.14
C LEU A 28 30.81 -8.47 -26.57
N PRO A 29 30.31 -7.60 -27.46
CA PRO A 29 31.01 -6.39 -27.85
C PRO A 29 31.15 -5.42 -26.66
N SER A 30 32.09 -4.49 -26.76
CA SER A 30 32.17 -3.38 -25.81
C SER A 30 30.94 -2.49 -26.00
N GLN A 31 30.11 -2.39 -24.96
CA GLN A 31 28.87 -1.63 -24.92
C GLN A 31 28.86 -0.72 -23.68
N HIS A 32 28.00 0.29 -23.68
CA HIS A 32 27.68 1.06 -22.47
C HIS A 32 26.94 0.17 -21.46
N GLU A 33 27.00 0.47 -20.16
CA GLU A 33 26.46 -0.38 -19.09
C GLU A 33 24.99 -0.77 -19.32
N ASN A 34 24.13 0.19 -19.66
CA ASN A 34 22.70 -0.03 -19.92
C ASN A 34 22.45 -0.96 -21.12
N GLU A 35 23.15 -0.77 -22.24
CA GLU A 35 23.02 -1.61 -23.44
C GLU A 35 23.51 -3.03 -23.18
N LEU A 36 24.60 -3.14 -22.42
CA LEU A 36 25.13 -4.43 -21.97
C LEU A 36 24.13 -5.16 -21.09
N TRP A 37 23.51 -4.48 -20.11
CA TRP A 37 22.50 -5.08 -19.27
C TRP A 37 21.27 -5.55 -20.06
N GLN A 38 20.76 -4.71 -20.97
CA GLN A 38 19.65 -5.08 -21.85
C GLN A 38 19.97 -6.35 -22.66
N THR A 39 21.16 -6.41 -23.26
CA THR A 39 21.64 -7.59 -24.00
C THR A 39 21.66 -8.84 -23.10
N LEU A 40 22.14 -8.71 -21.86
CA LEU A 40 22.15 -9.83 -20.91
C LEU A 40 20.74 -10.30 -20.55
N VAL A 41 19.83 -9.37 -20.27
CA VAL A 41 18.43 -9.67 -19.94
C VAL A 41 17.73 -10.39 -21.10
N THR A 42 17.96 -9.94 -22.34
CA THR A 42 17.28 -10.51 -23.53
C THR A 42 17.86 -11.85 -23.95
N ASP A 43 19.19 -11.99 -23.98
CA ASP A 43 19.84 -13.12 -24.67
C ASP A 43 20.44 -14.18 -23.73
N PHE A 44 20.61 -13.86 -22.43
CA PHE A 44 21.39 -14.69 -21.51
C PHE A 44 20.61 -15.10 -20.27
N LEU A 45 19.84 -14.20 -19.68
CA LEU A 45 19.21 -14.40 -18.39
C LEU A 45 17.82 -15.00 -18.53
N THR A 46 17.58 -16.12 -17.84
CA THR A 46 16.27 -16.75 -17.74
C THR A 46 15.90 -17.02 -16.29
N PRO A 47 14.61 -17.13 -15.92
CA PRO A 47 14.22 -17.46 -14.55
C PRO A 47 14.81 -18.78 -14.03
N GLU A 48 15.22 -19.71 -14.90
CA GLU A 48 15.80 -21.00 -14.49
C GLU A 48 17.24 -20.89 -14.00
N LEU A 49 17.96 -19.81 -14.34
CA LEU A 49 19.31 -19.59 -13.83
C LEU A 49 19.26 -19.29 -12.32
N PRO A 50 20.26 -19.78 -11.54
CA PRO A 50 20.40 -19.40 -10.14
C PRO A 50 20.51 -17.89 -10.00
N PHE A 51 19.76 -17.29 -9.07
CA PHE A 51 19.75 -15.84 -8.90
C PHE A 51 21.15 -15.25 -8.63
N ALA A 52 22.06 -16.00 -8.00
CA ALA A 52 23.44 -15.57 -7.80
C ALA A 52 24.16 -15.24 -9.11
N VAL A 53 23.80 -15.88 -10.23
CA VAL A 53 24.31 -15.54 -11.58
C VAL A 53 23.78 -14.18 -12.03
N HIS A 54 22.48 -13.93 -11.87
CA HIS A 54 21.86 -12.64 -12.18
C HIS A 54 22.52 -11.51 -11.37
N GLN A 55 22.70 -11.75 -10.07
CA GLN A 55 23.32 -10.79 -9.16
C GLN A 55 24.78 -10.50 -9.54
N LEU A 56 25.58 -11.54 -9.81
CA LEU A 56 26.97 -11.38 -10.24
C LEU A 56 27.07 -10.55 -11.53
N LEU A 57 26.24 -10.86 -12.53
CA LEU A 57 26.23 -10.14 -13.81
C LEU A 57 25.80 -8.69 -13.63
N TYR A 58 24.74 -8.45 -12.86
CA TYR A 58 24.25 -7.11 -12.57
C TYR A 58 25.30 -6.25 -11.86
N GLN A 59 25.93 -6.79 -10.81
CA GLN A 59 27.01 -6.12 -10.08
C GLN A 59 28.23 -5.87 -10.95
N SER A 60 28.54 -6.77 -11.88
CA SER A 60 29.66 -6.61 -12.82
C SER A 60 29.39 -5.52 -13.85
N VAL A 61 28.14 -5.37 -14.31
CA VAL A 61 27.77 -4.30 -15.25
C VAL A 61 27.74 -2.94 -14.56
N TYR A 62 27.12 -2.87 -13.38
CA TYR A 62 26.85 -1.61 -12.68
C TYR A 62 27.78 -1.35 -11.49
N GLN A 63 28.98 -1.95 -11.47
CA GLN A 63 29.90 -1.85 -10.34
C GLN A 63 30.12 -0.38 -9.90
N ARG A 64 30.39 0.50 -10.87
CA ARG A 64 30.64 1.93 -10.61
C ARG A 64 29.42 2.65 -10.04
N GLN A 65 28.23 2.36 -10.56
CA GLN A 65 26.98 2.96 -10.11
C GLN A 65 26.64 2.52 -8.68
N LEU A 66 26.81 1.22 -8.39
CA LEU A 66 26.54 0.66 -7.07
C LEU A 66 27.53 1.19 -6.02
N GLU A 67 28.82 1.30 -6.35
CA GLU A 67 29.84 1.85 -5.44
C GLU A 67 29.63 3.35 -5.15
N SER A 68 29.11 4.11 -6.13
CA SER A 68 28.84 5.55 -5.98
C SER A 68 27.42 5.86 -5.48
N GLY A 69 26.57 4.85 -5.32
CA GLY A 69 25.18 5.01 -4.88
C GLY A 69 24.24 5.66 -5.91
N THR A 70 24.67 5.76 -7.17
CA THR A 70 23.86 6.30 -8.28
C THR A 70 22.92 5.24 -8.86
N PRO A 71 21.83 5.63 -9.54
CA PRO A 71 20.85 4.68 -10.08
C PRO A 71 21.45 3.64 -11.05
N ALA A 72 21.04 2.38 -10.89
CA ALA A 72 21.40 1.25 -11.74
C ALA A 72 20.12 0.59 -12.27
N PRO A 73 19.70 0.84 -13.52
CA PRO A 73 18.43 0.33 -14.02
C PRO A 73 18.49 -1.17 -14.34
N ALA A 74 17.50 -1.91 -13.83
CA ALA A 74 17.34 -3.35 -14.11
C ALA A 74 16.29 -3.64 -15.19
N TRP A 75 15.43 -2.67 -15.50
CA TRP A 75 14.42 -2.75 -16.55
C TRP A 75 14.36 -1.45 -17.37
N PHE A 76 13.95 -1.57 -18.63
CA PHE A 76 13.79 -0.45 -19.56
C PHE A 76 12.45 -0.57 -20.30
N PRO A 77 11.74 0.55 -20.54
CA PRO A 77 10.54 0.56 -21.36
C PRO A 77 10.80 0.02 -22.76
N GLY A 78 9.96 -0.90 -23.22
CA GLY A 78 9.97 -1.36 -24.60
C GLY A 78 9.04 -0.53 -25.49
N GLU A 79 8.95 -0.92 -26.76
CA GLU A 79 8.05 -0.27 -27.73
C GLU A 79 6.59 -0.28 -27.26
N ARG A 80 6.17 -1.38 -26.63
CA ARG A 80 4.82 -1.52 -26.07
C ARG A 80 4.55 -0.46 -25.01
N GLU A 81 5.41 -0.32 -24.00
CA GLU A 81 5.18 0.67 -22.94
C GLU A 81 5.22 2.11 -23.48
N LEU A 82 6.11 2.38 -24.44
CA LEU A 82 6.27 3.71 -25.03
C LEU A 82 5.16 4.12 -26.01
N SER A 83 4.31 3.20 -26.47
CA SER A 83 3.26 3.47 -27.47
C SER A 83 1.85 3.07 -27.04
N GLU A 84 1.70 2.05 -26.21
CA GLU A 84 0.42 1.46 -25.83
C GLU A 84 0.06 1.69 -24.36
N SER A 85 0.96 2.22 -23.53
CA SER A 85 0.60 2.54 -22.14
C SER A 85 -0.33 3.75 -22.05
N ASN A 86 -1.14 3.79 -21.01
CA ASN A 86 -2.07 4.90 -20.75
C ASN A 86 -1.34 6.26 -20.70
N LEU A 87 -0.16 6.30 -20.06
CA LEU A 87 0.66 7.51 -19.99
C LEU A 87 1.27 7.89 -21.36
N ALA A 88 1.70 6.91 -22.17
CA ALA A 88 2.17 7.20 -23.53
C ALA A 88 1.06 7.85 -24.38
N GLY A 89 -0.17 7.34 -24.26
CA GLY A 89 -1.36 7.94 -24.87
C GLY A 89 -1.54 9.39 -24.44
N TRP A 90 -1.43 9.67 -23.14
CA TRP A 90 -1.53 11.03 -22.62
C TRP A 90 -0.43 11.97 -23.12
N LEU A 91 0.83 11.53 -23.14
CA LEU A 91 1.94 12.34 -23.67
C LEU A 91 1.68 12.74 -25.12
N ASN A 92 1.22 11.80 -25.95
CA ASN A 92 0.90 12.06 -27.34
C ASN A 92 -0.31 13.01 -27.49
N GLU A 93 -1.41 12.78 -26.78
CA GLU A 93 -2.61 13.61 -26.85
C GLU A 93 -2.37 15.05 -26.39
N LEU A 94 -1.54 15.23 -25.36
CA LEU A 94 -1.20 16.54 -24.80
C LEU A 94 -0.01 17.20 -25.51
N ASN A 95 0.63 16.50 -26.45
CA ASN A 95 1.87 16.91 -27.12
C ASN A 95 2.97 17.30 -26.10
N LEU A 96 3.19 16.42 -25.13
CA LEU A 96 4.26 16.50 -24.13
C LEU A 96 5.32 15.45 -24.44
N HIS A 97 6.58 15.71 -24.06
CA HIS A 97 7.71 14.90 -24.52
C HIS A 97 8.43 14.13 -23.41
N SER A 98 8.07 14.37 -22.15
CA SER A 98 8.66 13.67 -21.01
C SER A 98 7.69 13.53 -19.84
N MET A 99 8.07 12.68 -18.87
CA MET A 99 7.36 12.58 -17.60
C MET A 99 7.43 13.88 -16.79
N GLU A 100 8.53 14.62 -16.92
CA GLU A 100 8.72 15.93 -16.29
C GLU A 100 7.77 16.97 -16.87
N ASP A 101 7.58 16.99 -18.20
CA ASP A 101 6.60 17.87 -18.87
C ASP A 101 5.18 17.57 -18.38
N LEU A 102 4.83 16.27 -18.28
CA LEU A 102 3.52 15.83 -17.82
C LEU A 102 3.27 16.16 -16.34
N HIS A 103 4.26 15.92 -15.48
CA HIS A 103 4.18 16.28 -14.07
C HIS A 103 4.00 17.80 -13.92
N SER A 104 4.85 18.60 -14.57
CA SER A 104 4.75 20.06 -14.57
C SER A 104 3.37 20.54 -15.02
N TRP A 105 2.86 20.06 -16.16
CA TRP A 105 1.50 20.41 -16.60
C TRP A 105 0.44 20.04 -15.56
N SER A 106 0.53 18.85 -14.99
CA SER A 106 -0.49 18.35 -14.05
C SER A 106 -0.59 19.12 -12.74
N VAL A 107 0.52 19.72 -12.27
CA VAL A 107 0.56 20.47 -11.00
C VAL A 107 0.31 21.97 -11.19
N HIS A 108 0.56 22.52 -12.37
CA HIS A 108 0.27 23.92 -12.70
C HIS A 108 -1.16 24.12 -13.23
N ASP A 109 -1.70 23.16 -13.99
CA ASP A 109 -3.08 23.19 -14.52
C ASP A 109 -3.95 22.10 -13.89
N ARG A 110 -4.10 22.17 -12.56
CA ARG A 110 -4.75 21.13 -11.73
C ARG A 110 -6.20 20.86 -12.13
N SER A 111 -6.93 21.90 -12.57
CA SER A 111 -8.32 21.76 -13.00
C SER A 111 -8.41 20.95 -14.31
N HIS A 112 -7.58 21.26 -15.30
CA HIS A 112 -7.57 20.54 -16.56
C HIS A 112 -7.03 19.11 -16.39
N PHE A 113 -5.99 18.92 -15.59
CA PHE A 113 -5.51 17.58 -15.24
C PHE A 113 -6.61 16.73 -14.61
N THR A 114 -7.32 17.28 -13.62
CA THR A 114 -8.39 16.56 -12.93
C THR A 114 -9.54 16.22 -13.88
N GLN A 115 -9.91 17.13 -14.78
CA GLN A 115 -10.89 16.86 -15.83
C GLN A 115 -10.43 15.73 -16.75
N LYS A 116 -9.19 15.76 -17.26
CA LYS A 116 -8.66 14.73 -18.15
C LYS A 116 -8.61 13.36 -17.45
N LEU A 117 -8.26 13.34 -16.17
CA LEU A 117 -8.26 12.13 -15.36
C LEU A 117 -9.67 11.53 -15.24
N ILE A 118 -10.65 12.37 -14.91
CA ILE A 118 -12.07 12.00 -14.82
C ILE A 118 -12.60 11.44 -16.14
N ASP A 119 -12.26 12.09 -17.26
CA ASP A 119 -12.68 11.67 -18.59
C ASP A 119 -12.06 10.32 -18.97
N SER A 120 -10.78 10.13 -18.67
CA SER A 120 -10.06 8.87 -18.94
C SER A 120 -10.60 7.71 -18.11
N LEU A 121 -10.92 7.97 -16.84
CA LEU A 121 -11.56 7.01 -15.93
C LEU A 121 -13.05 6.82 -16.21
N ARG A 122 -13.65 7.69 -17.04
CA ARG A 122 -15.07 7.69 -17.42
C ARG A 122 -15.98 7.69 -16.19
N ILE A 123 -15.70 8.59 -15.25
CA ILE A 123 -16.48 8.72 -14.01
C ILE A 123 -17.93 9.07 -14.35
N ARG A 124 -18.88 8.35 -13.73
CA ARG A 124 -20.32 8.54 -13.93
C ARG A 124 -20.88 9.57 -12.95
N TYR A 125 -21.79 10.39 -13.46
CA TYR A 125 -22.52 11.41 -12.73
C TYR A 125 -24.02 11.25 -12.99
N GLN A 126 -24.86 11.44 -11.97
CA GLN A 126 -26.28 11.72 -12.20
C GLN A 126 -26.49 13.20 -12.54
N GLU A 127 -25.69 14.10 -11.96
CA GLU A 127 -25.60 15.51 -12.34
C GLU A 127 -24.12 15.88 -12.52
N PRO A 128 -23.69 16.40 -13.68
CA PRO A 128 -22.29 16.73 -13.93
C PRO A 128 -21.84 17.97 -13.13
N PRO A 129 -20.54 18.11 -12.83
CA PRO A 129 -20.00 19.28 -12.15
C PRO A 129 -20.17 20.54 -13.00
N ARG A 130 -20.39 21.67 -12.34
CA ARG A 130 -20.34 23.00 -12.97
C ARG A 130 -18.92 23.57 -13.02
N GLU A 131 -18.09 23.12 -12.07
CA GLU A 131 -16.70 23.53 -11.90
C GLU A 131 -15.92 22.34 -11.34
N ILE A 132 -14.69 22.14 -11.82
CA ILE A 132 -13.86 20.99 -11.41
C ILE A 132 -13.13 21.24 -10.11
N MET A 133 -12.60 22.44 -9.91
CA MET A 133 -11.86 22.82 -8.71
C MET A 133 -12.22 24.25 -8.32
N ASN A 134 -12.73 24.43 -7.09
CA ASN A 134 -13.04 25.72 -6.50
C ASN A 134 -12.25 25.90 -5.20
N VAL A 135 -11.50 26.98 -5.12
CA VAL A 135 -10.63 27.31 -3.97
C VAL A 135 -11.04 28.61 -3.25
N GLU A 136 -12.27 29.11 -3.49
CA GLU A 136 -12.74 30.38 -2.92
C GLU A 136 -12.76 30.36 -1.37
N ALA A 137 -13.01 29.18 -0.77
CA ALA A 137 -12.96 28.98 0.68
C ALA A 137 -11.54 28.77 1.25
N GLY A 138 -10.52 28.86 0.41
CA GLY A 138 -9.12 28.57 0.74
C GLY A 138 -8.68 27.16 0.35
N ILE A 139 -7.37 26.97 0.18
CA ILE A 139 -6.76 25.71 -0.32
C ILE A 139 -7.04 24.51 0.60
N GLU A 140 -7.09 24.72 1.92
CA GLU A 140 -7.42 23.66 2.89
C GLU A 140 -8.88 23.17 2.76
N GLN A 141 -9.75 24.00 2.17
CA GLN A 141 -11.18 23.75 2.00
C GLN A 141 -11.56 23.68 0.52
N VAL A 142 -10.64 23.22 -0.34
CA VAL A 142 -10.88 23.03 -1.76
C VAL A 142 -12.15 22.21 -2.01
N GLN A 143 -12.98 22.69 -2.92
CA GLN A 143 -14.16 22.00 -3.38
C GLN A 143 -13.91 21.42 -4.77
N TRP A 144 -13.99 20.10 -4.88
CA TRP A 144 -13.84 19.36 -6.13
C TRP A 144 -15.23 19.01 -6.68
N LEU A 145 -15.40 19.16 -7.99
CA LEU A 145 -16.61 18.77 -8.72
C LEU A 145 -17.87 19.50 -8.26
N THR A 146 -17.76 20.80 -7.98
CA THR A 146 -18.84 21.64 -7.44
C THR A 146 -20.13 21.51 -8.25
N GLY A 147 -21.22 21.22 -7.54
CA GLY A 147 -22.56 21.05 -8.13
C GLY A 147 -22.84 19.68 -8.73
N ALA A 148 -21.87 18.76 -8.75
CA ALA A 148 -22.11 17.39 -9.20
C ALA A 148 -22.96 16.60 -8.20
N ARG A 149 -23.66 15.60 -8.71
CA ARG A 149 -24.28 14.52 -7.93
C ARG A 149 -23.79 13.20 -8.52
N LEU A 150 -23.14 12.40 -7.69
CA LEU A 150 -22.55 11.13 -8.08
C LEU A 150 -22.65 10.09 -6.96
N ASN A 151 -22.55 8.83 -7.35
CA ASN A 151 -22.14 7.76 -6.44
C ASN A 151 -21.03 6.99 -7.15
N ILE A 152 -19.84 6.97 -6.58
CA ILE A 152 -18.67 6.38 -7.24
C ILE A 152 -18.85 4.92 -7.64
N VAL A 153 -19.73 4.18 -6.94
CA VAL A 153 -20.03 2.77 -7.25
C VAL A 153 -20.61 2.60 -8.66
N GLU A 154 -21.31 3.61 -9.21
CA GLU A 154 -21.78 3.55 -10.60
C GLU A 154 -20.61 3.47 -11.59
N SER A 155 -19.47 4.08 -11.26
CA SER A 155 -18.26 4.01 -12.09
C SER A 155 -17.57 2.65 -12.02
N CYS A 156 -17.83 1.85 -10.97
CA CYS A 156 -17.35 0.47 -10.85
C CYS A 156 -18.17 -0.53 -11.67
N PHE A 157 -19.43 -0.20 -12.02
CA PHE A 157 -20.37 -1.11 -12.71
C PHE A 157 -20.86 -0.52 -14.03
N ARG A 158 -19.94 -0.33 -14.97
CA ARG A 158 -20.27 0.04 -16.36
C ARG A 158 -20.98 -1.11 -17.09
N ASP A 159 -21.33 -0.90 -18.36
CA ASP A 159 -22.12 -1.82 -19.19
C ASP A 159 -21.32 -3.07 -19.64
N LYS A 160 -20.70 -3.75 -18.67
CA LYS A 160 -19.96 -5.00 -18.81
C LYS A 160 -20.74 -6.09 -18.08
N SER A 161 -21.64 -6.78 -18.77
CA SER A 161 -22.49 -7.74 -18.07
C SER A 161 -21.77 -9.06 -17.78
N ASP A 162 -21.07 -9.62 -18.78
CA ASP A 162 -20.64 -11.03 -18.75
C ASP A 162 -19.14 -11.20 -18.53
N GLU A 163 -18.37 -10.11 -18.48
CA GLU A 163 -16.95 -10.14 -18.15
C GLU A 163 -16.71 -10.50 -16.68
N THR A 164 -15.58 -11.13 -16.39
CA THR A 164 -15.18 -11.44 -15.02
C THR A 164 -14.86 -10.15 -14.25
N ALA A 165 -15.50 -9.95 -13.10
CA ALA A 165 -15.15 -8.87 -12.17
C ALA A 165 -14.19 -9.35 -11.09
N VAL A 166 -14.41 -10.57 -10.59
CA VAL A 166 -13.57 -11.17 -9.55
C VAL A 166 -13.22 -12.59 -9.92
N CYS A 167 -11.94 -12.90 -9.90
CA CYS A 167 -11.38 -14.23 -9.97
C CYS A 167 -10.83 -14.56 -8.57
N PHE A 168 -11.26 -15.67 -7.97
CA PHE A 168 -10.92 -15.94 -6.59
C PHE A 168 -10.72 -17.42 -6.27
N GLN A 169 -9.94 -17.69 -5.23
CA GLN A 169 -9.71 -19.04 -4.73
C GLN A 169 -9.96 -19.06 -3.22
N LYS A 170 -10.78 -20.02 -2.74
CA LYS A 170 -11.03 -20.27 -1.31
C LYS A 170 -10.36 -21.59 -0.90
N GLY A 171 -9.39 -21.56 -0.02
CA GLY A 171 -8.61 -22.72 0.40
C GLY A 171 -7.97 -23.45 -0.79
N SER A 172 -8.05 -24.79 -0.79
CA SER A 172 -7.56 -25.62 -1.90
C SER A 172 -8.59 -25.83 -3.02
N SER A 173 -9.63 -24.98 -3.10
CA SER A 173 -10.63 -25.10 -4.18
C SER A 173 -10.04 -24.72 -5.54
N GLU A 174 -10.73 -25.14 -6.60
CA GLU A 174 -10.44 -24.64 -7.94
C GLU A 174 -10.69 -23.13 -8.02
N LEU A 175 -10.01 -22.48 -8.95
CA LEU A 175 -10.18 -21.07 -9.24
C LEU A 175 -11.62 -20.81 -9.69
N GLN A 176 -12.29 -19.89 -9.01
CA GLN A 176 -13.67 -19.49 -9.27
C GLN A 176 -13.70 -18.10 -9.89
N GLN A 177 -14.78 -17.82 -10.60
CA GLN A 177 -15.00 -16.53 -11.24
C GLN A 177 -16.39 -16.02 -10.91
N LEU A 178 -16.50 -14.70 -10.83
CA LEU A 178 -17.74 -14.00 -10.61
C LEU A 178 -17.78 -12.81 -11.57
N SER A 179 -18.82 -12.76 -12.39
CA SER A 179 -19.02 -11.73 -13.41
C SER A 179 -19.33 -10.36 -12.78
N TYR A 180 -19.16 -9.30 -13.57
CA TYR A 180 -19.61 -7.96 -13.20
C TYR A 180 -21.12 -7.92 -12.88
N THR A 181 -21.96 -8.67 -13.61
CA THR A 181 -23.39 -8.79 -13.29
C THR A 181 -23.62 -9.41 -11.92
N GLU A 182 -22.95 -10.52 -11.61
CA GLU A 182 -23.10 -11.19 -10.33
C GLU A 182 -22.59 -10.33 -9.16
N LEU A 183 -21.47 -9.62 -9.34
CA LEU A 183 -20.96 -8.69 -8.32
C LEU A 183 -21.93 -7.54 -8.09
N LYS A 184 -22.49 -6.99 -9.18
CA LYS A 184 -23.48 -5.91 -9.14
C LYS A 184 -24.75 -6.36 -8.42
N GLN A 185 -25.22 -7.57 -8.68
CA GLN A 185 -26.37 -8.15 -7.99
C GLN A 185 -26.11 -8.33 -6.50
N LEU A 186 -24.97 -8.91 -6.11
CA LEU A 186 -24.62 -9.09 -4.70
C LEU A 186 -24.48 -7.73 -3.99
N THR A 187 -23.87 -6.75 -4.66
CA THR A 187 -23.79 -5.36 -4.19
C THR A 187 -25.18 -4.75 -3.97
N ALA A 188 -26.11 -4.99 -4.92
CA ALA A 188 -27.50 -4.54 -4.81
C ALA A 188 -28.22 -5.14 -3.60
N GLN A 189 -28.03 -6.44 -3.36
CA GLN A 189 -28.66 -7.10 -2.23
C GLN A 189 -28.19 -6.53 -0.89
N VAL A 190 -26.91 -6.16 -0.77
CA VAL A 190 -26.40 -5.45 0.40
C VAL A 190 -27.01 -4.05 0.52
N ALA A 191 -26.96 -3.26 -0.55
CA ALA A 191 -27.46 -1.89 -0.55
C ALA A 191 -28.96 -1.83 -0.21
N ASN A 192 -29.76 -2.72 -0.80
CA ASN A 192 -31.19 -2.83 -0.54
C ASN A 192 -31.47 -3.40 0.85
N GLY A 193 -30.68 -4.37 1.34
CA GLY A 193 -30.79 -4.88 2.70
C GLY A 193 -30.54 -3.79 3.76
N LEU A 194 -29.61 -2.86 3.51
CA LEU A 194 -29.41 -1.69 4.37
C LEU A 194 -30.63 -0.76 4.37
N ARG A 195 -31.20 -0.46 3.19
CA ARG A 195 -32.40 0.37 3.07
C ARG A 195 -33.62 -0.25 3.74
N GLU A 196 -33.85 -1.54 3.53
CA GLU A 196 -34.94 -2.31 4.15
C GLU A 196 -34.78 -2.39 5.68
N ALA A 197 -33.54 -2.44 6.17
CA ALA A 197 -33.23 -2.36 7.59
C ALA A 197 -33.34 -0.93 8.16
N GLY A 198 -33.61 0.07 7.34
CA GLY A 198 -33.87 1.45 7.75
C GLY A 198 -32.63 2.33 7.93
N TYR A 199 -31.47 1.95 7.39
CA TYR A 199 -30.29 2.81 7.40
C TYR A 199 -30.42 3.91 6.35
N GLU A 200 -30.07 5.14 6.74
CA GLU A 200 -30.19 6.33 5.89
C GLU A 200 -28.84 6.71 5.28
N PRO A 201 -28.82 7.47 4.15
CA PRO A 201 -27.58 7.99 3.60
C PRO A 201 -26.78 8.80 4.64
N GLY A 202 -25.51 8.47 4.81
CA GLY A 202 -24.63 9.01 5.86
C GLY A 202 -24.48 8.11 7.09
N SER A 203 -25.31 7.07 7.26
CA SER A 203 -25.14 6.06 8.32
C SER A 203 -23.77 5.40 8.21
N ARG A 204 -23.08 5.23 9.34
CA ARG A 204 -21.74 4.64 9.40
C ARG A 204 -21.84 3.15 9.67
N ILE A 205 -21.27 2.35 8.77
CA ILE A 205 -21.36 0.89 8.79
C ILE A 205 -19.95 0.31 8.85
N ALA A 206 -19.62 -0.36 9.96
CA ALA A 206 -18.30 -0.96 10.13
C ALA A 206 -18.14 -2.26 9.35
N VAL A 207 -16.92 -2.51 8.89
CA VAL A 207 -16.54 -3.75 8.21
C VAL A 207 -15.22 -4.24 8.80
N MET A 208 -15.24 -5.45 9.36
CA MET A 208 -14.06 -6.16 9.83
C MET A 208 -14.04 -7.55 9.20
N MET A 209 -13.40 -7.67 8.05
CA MET A 209 -13.40 -8.89 7.25
C MET A 209 -12.08 -9.05 6.47
N PRO A 210 -11.67 -10.31 6.17
CA PRO A 210 -10.71 -10.59 5.10
C PRO A 210 -11.17 -10.04 3.74
N MET A 211 -10.26 -9.98 2.78
CA MET A 211 -10.57 -9.57 1.40
C MET A 211 -11.20 -10.75 0.65
N THR A 212 -12.53 -10.77 0.58
CA THR A 212 -13.32 -11.79 -0.11
C THR A 212 -14.28 -11.13 -1.09
N VAL A 213 -14.92 -11.93 -1.95
CA VAL A 213 -15.98 -11.44 -2.84
C VAL A 213 -17.07 -10.73 -2.05
N GLU A 214 -17.48 -11.33 -0.92
CA GLU A 214 -18.53 -10.80 -0.06
C GLU A 214 -18.10 -9.46 0.56
N SER A 215 -16.85 -9.32 1.02
CA SER A 215 -16.40 -8.05 1.59
C SER A 215 -16.29 -6.94 0.53
N VAL A 216 -15.93 -7.26 -0.72
CA VAL A 216 -15.99 -6.30 -1.84
C VAL A 216 -17.43 -5.87 -2.12
N ALA A 217 -18.39 -6.80 -2.18
CA ALA A 217 -19.79 -6.48 -2.39
C ALA A 217 -20.40 -5.70 -1.22
N ILE A 218 -20.00 -6.00 0.02
CA ILE A 218 -20.39 -5.25 1.22
C ILE A 218 -19.88 -3.81 1.13
N PHE A 219 -18.60 -3.64 0.82
CA PHE A 219 -17.95 -2.34 0.67
C PHE A 219 -18.69 -1.47 -0.36
N LEU A 220 -18.91 -2.00 -1.56
CA LEU A 220 -19.64 -1.28 -2.61
C LEU A 220 -21.11 -1.07 -2.26
N GLY A 221 -21.76 -2.03 -1.58
CA GLY A 221 -23.19 -1.98 -1.25
C GLY A 221 -23.50 -0.92 -0.21
N ILE A 222 -22.64 -0.76 0.80
CA ILE A 222 -22.72 0.32 1.79
C ILE A 222 -22.66 1.68 1.08
N ILE A 223 -21.68 1.87 0.19
CA ILE A 223 -21.49 3.14 -0.52
C ILE A 223 -22.64 3.40 -1.50
N ALA A 224 -23.13 2.36 -2.20
CA ALA A 224 -24.29 2.45 -3.08
C ALA A 224 -25.58 2.85 -2.32
N ALA A 225 -25.74 2.42 -1.07
CA ALA A 225 -26.83 2.88 -0.20
C ALA A 225 -26.69 4.35 0.24
N GLY A 226 -25.56 5.00 -0.05
CA GLY A 226 -25.23 6.35 0.43
C GLY A 226 -24.67 6.36 1.85
N CYS A 227 -24.42 5.19 2.43
CA CYS A 227 -23.82 5.00 3.74
C CYS A 227 -22.28 5.10 3.68
N VAL A 228 -21.66 5.20 4.85
CA VAL A 228 -20.21 5.38 5.02
C VAL A 228 -19.58 4.11 5.57
N VAL A 229 -18.60 3.55 4.88
CA VAL A 229 -17.87 2.37 5.36
C VAL A 229 -16.88 2.77 6.44
N VAL A 230 -16.90 2.13 7.60
CA VAL A 230 -15.83 2.22 8.62
C VAL A 230 -14.98 0.96 8.52
N THR A 231 -13.82 1.05 7.90
CA THR A 231 -12.96 -0.12 7.68
C THR A 231 -12.08 -0.41 8.91
N ILE A 232 -12.06 -1.66 9.35
CA ILE A 232 -11.24 -2.14 10.46
C ILE A 232 -10.46 -3.38 9.99
N ALA A 233 -9.14 -3.37 10.14
CA ALA A 233 -8.32 -4.50 9.70
C ALA A 233 -8.63 -5.75 10.53
N ASP A 234 -8.78 -6.89 9.87
CA ASP A 234 -9.09 -8.18 10.49
C ASP A 234 -7.99 -8.67 11.47
N SER A 235 -6.77 -8.18 11.26
CA SER A 235 -5.60 -8.47 12.09
C SER A 235 -5.59 -7.74 13.44
N PHE A 236 -6.38 -6.68 13.63
CA PHE A 236 -6.38 -5.89 14.85
C PHE A 236 -6.91 -6.64 16.07
N SER A 237 -6.43 -6.28 17.25
CA SER A 237 -6.93 -6.80 18.53
C SER A 237 -8.38 -6.34 18.80
N ALA A 238 -9.01 -6.91 19.83
CA ALA A 238 -10.33 -6.46 20.26
C ALA A 238 -10.29 -4.99 20.71
N GLU A 239 -9.27 -4.60 21.46
CA GLU A 239 -9.04 -3.24 21.96
C GLU A 239 -8.88 -2.25 20.80
N GLU A 240 -8.05 -2.61 19.81
CA GLU A 240 -7.85 -1.80 18.61
C GLU A 240 -9.15 -1.60 17.82
N MET A 241 -9.99 -2.63 17.72
CA MET A 241 -11.32 -2.50 17.14
C MET A 241 -12.20 -1.56 17.97
N GLN A 242 -12.27 -1.73 19.30
CA GLN A 242 -13.13 -0.88 20.16
C GLN A 242 -12.75 0.60 20.09
N VAL A 243 -11.46 0.92 20.00
CA VAL A 243 -10.98 2.30 19.81
C VAL A 243 -11.58 2.91 18.53
N ARG A 244 -11.55 2.16 17.42
CA ARG A 244 -12.08 2.61 16.12
C ARG A 244 -13.60 2.76 16.15
N LEU A 245 -14.31 1.78 16.71
CA LEU A 245 -15.76 1.83 16.90
C LEU A 245 -16.17 3.05 17.76
N LYS A 246 -15.41 3.38 18.81
CA LYS A 246 -15.67 4.54 19.67
C LYS A 246 -15.48 5.88 18.93
N ILE A 247 -14.49 5.96 18.05
CA ILE A 247 -14.20 7.17 17.26
C ILE A 247 -15.32 7.42 16.24
N THR A 248 -15.73 6.39 15.51
CA THR A 248 -16.64 6.55 14.36
C THR A 248 -18.10 6.37 14.72
N LYS A 249 -18.40 5.66 15.82
CA LYS A 249 -19.76 5.35 16.31
C LYS A 249 -20.64 4.76 15.19
N PRO A 250 -20.23 3.63 14.59
CA PRO A 250 -21.04 2.99 13.55
C PRO A 250 -22.35 2.47 14.14
N GLU A 251 -23.33 2.26 13.27
CA GLU A 251 -24.69 1.79 13.61
C GLU A 251 -24.85 0.29 13.38
N LEU A 252 -24.00 -0.31 12.54
CA LEU A 252 -23.96 -1.73 12.20
C LEU A 252 -22.51 -2.16 11.97
N ILE A 253 -22.19 -3.45 12.17
CA ILE A 253 -20.92 -4.05 11.72
C ILE A 253 -21.15 -5.30 10.87
N PHE A 254 -20.49 -5.40 9.72
CA PHE A 254 -20.25 -6.66 9.03
C PHE A 254 -18.96 -7.29 9.53
N ILE A 255 -19.03 -8.56 9.94
CA ILE A 255 -17.89 -9.27 10.53
C ILE A 255 -17.94 -10.75 10.17
N GLN A 256 -16.80 -11.34 9.84
CA GLN A 256 -16.70 -12.80 9.65
C GLN A 256 -16.69 -13.51 11.00
N ASP A 257 -17.22 -14.73 11.08
CA ASP A 257 -17.23 -15.51 12.31
C ASP A 257 -15.80 -15.86 12.78
N VAL A 258 -15.01 -16.46 11.89
CA VAL A 258 -13.65 -16.94 12.14
C VAL A 258 -12.75 -16.71 10.92
N ILE A 259 -11.44 -16.72 11.12
CA ILE A 259 -10.43 -16.69 10.05
C ILE A 259 -9.45 -17.84 10.24
N SER A 260 -9.34 -18.70 9.25
CA SER A 260 -8.40 -19.80 9.17
C SER A 260 -7.10 -19.32 8.51
N ARG A 261 -5.98 -19.46 9.23
CA ARG A 261 -4.63 -19.16 8.73
C ARG A 261 -3.75 -20.40 8.94
N GLY A 262 -3.58 -21.19 7.89
CA GLY A 262 -2.92 -22.50 7.98
C GLY A 262 -3.70 -23.42 8.91
N SER A 263 -3.06 -23.96 9.95
CA SER A 263 -3.69 -24.84 10.95
C SER A 263 -4.40 -24.12 12.10
N ARG A 264 -4.34 -22.78 12.15
CA ARG A 264 -4.92 -21.99 13.23
C ARG A 264 -6.21 -21.33 12.79
N GLN A 265 -7.20 -21.37 13.66
CA GLN A 265 -8.46 -20.64 13.50
C GLN A 265 -8.51 -19.49 14.51
N LEU A 266 -8.74 -18.28 14.01
CA LEU A 266 -8.81 -17.05 14.79
C LEU A 266 -10.27 -16.60 14.89
N PRO A 267 -10.85 -16.47 16.09
CA PRO A 267 -12.25 -16.11 16.23
C PRO A 267 -12.40 -14.59 16.06
N LEU A 268 -12.92 -14.15 14.92
CA LEU A 268 -13.00 -12.74 14.57
C LEU A 268 -14.22 -12.08 15.21
N TYR A 269 -15.39 -12.71 15.08
CA TYR A 269 -16.64 -12.23 15.66
C TYR A 269 -16.59 -12.06 17.18
N THR A 270 -15.89 -12.95 17.89
CA THR A 270 -15.80 -12.87 19.36
C THR A 270 -15.01 -11.66 19.85
N LYS A 271 -14.14 -11.06 19.01
CA LYS A 271 -13.45 -9.80 19.33
C LYS A 271 -14.44 -8.67 19.62
N LEU A 272 -15.66 -8.74 19.08
CA LEU A 272 -16.67 -7.71 19.27
C LEU A 272 -17.08 -7.59 20.75
N GLY A 273 -16.99 -8.70 21.48
CA GLY A 273 -17.31 -8.77 22.90
C GLY A 273 -18.80 -8.96 23.16
N ALA A 274 -19.12 -9.71 24.22
CA ALA A 274 -20.50 -10.01 24.60
C ALA A 274 -21.27 -8.77 25.08
N GLU A 275 -20.58 -7.77 25.62
CA GLU A 275 -21.18 -6.54 26.16
C GLU A 275 -21.44 -5.45 25.11
N GLN A 276 -20.87 -5.60 23.91
CA GLN A 276 -21.01 -4.61 22.85
C GLN A 276 -22.43 -4.64 22.26
N ARG A 277 -23.07 -3.48 22.17
CA ARG A 277 -24.47 -3.31 21.72
C ARG A 277 -24.62 -3.05 20.22
N LEU A 278 -23.52 -2.83 19.52
CA LEU A 278 -23.51 -2.68 18.07
C LEU A 278 -24.06 -3.95 17.40
N PRO A 279 -25.19 -3.87 16.65
CA PRO A 279 -25.70 -5.01 15.88
C PRO A 279 -24.67 -5.49 14.87
N ALA A 280 -24.57 -6.80 14.69
CA ALA A 280 -23.67 -7.43 13.73
C ALA A 280 -24.42 -8.24 12.67
N ILE A 281 -23.95 -8.14 11.43
CA ILE A 281 -24.22 -9.12 10.37
C ILE A 281 -23.01 -10.04 10.27
N VAL A 282 -23.20 -11.32 10.57
CA VAL A 282 -22.11 -12.27 10.71
C VAL A 282 -22.03 -13.18 9.48
N LEU A 283 -20.87 -13.19 8.82
CA LEU A 283 -20.61 -14.03 7.66
C LEU A 283 -19.87 -15.32 8.07
N PRO A 284 -20.28 -16.49 7.58
CA PRO A 284 -19.52 -17.71 7.78
C PRO A 284 -18.30 -17.76 6.87
N GLU A 285 -17.16 -18.20 7.40
CA GLU A 285 -15.99 -18.50 6.57
C GLU A 285 -16.29 -19.60 5.51
N GLN A 286 -16.99 -20.66 5.91
CA GLN A 286 -17.26 -21.85 5.09
C GLN A 286 -18.73 -22.26 5.09
N GLY A 287 -19.60 -21.42 4.52
CA GLY A 287 -21.00 -21.75 4.23
C GLY A 287 -21.94 -21.83 5.44
N THR A 288 -21.47 -22.24 6.62
CA THR A 288 -22.22 -22.26 7.88
C THR A 288 -21.44 -21.59 9.00
N LEU A 289 -22.17 -20.96 9.93
CA LEU A 289 -21.57 -20.25 11.07
C LEU A 289 -20.98 -21.25 12.06
N GLN A 290 -19.78 -20.95 12.53
CA GLN A 290 -19.03 -21.78 13.48
C GLN A 290 -19.15 -21.28 14.93
N VAL A 291 -19.81 -20.14 15.12
CA VAL A 291 -19.97 -19.48 16.42
C VAL A 291 -21.45 -19.15 16.69
N PRO A 292 -21.92 -19.25 17.95
CA PRO A 292 -23.26 -18.80 18.30
C PRO A 292 -23.36 -17.28 18.23
N LEU A 293 -24.47 -16.77 17.68
CA LEU A 293 -24.74 -15.34 17.57
C LEU A 293 -25.27 -14.76 18.88
N ARG A 294 -24.99 -13.47 19.11
CA ARG A 294 -25.57 -12.69 20.21
C ARG A 294 -27.02 -12.38 19.86
N ALA A 295 -27.85 -12.12 20.87
CA ALA A 295 -29.22 -11.70 20.64
C ALA A 295 -29.25 -10.37 19.86
N GLY A 296 -29.97 -10.35 18.73
CA GLY A 296 -30.07 -9.18 17.85
C GLY A 296 -29.08 -9.15 16.69
N ASP A 297 -28.04 -9.99 16.72
CA ASP A 297 -27.17 -10.20 15.56
C ASP A 297 -27.82 -11.14 14.56
N ARG A 298 -27.50 -10.97 13.27
CA ARG A 298 -28.12 -11.73 12.18
C ARG A 298 -27.06 -12.45 11.35
N PRO A 299 -27.35 -13.66 10.86
CA PRO A 299 -26.50 -14.28 9.85
C PRO A 299 -26.61 -13.51 8.52
N TRP A 300 -25.53 -13.49 7.77
CA TRP A 300 -25.45 -12.92 6.41
C TRP A 300 -26.63 -13.26 5.51
N SER A 301 -27.01 -14.55 5.49
CA SER A 301 -28.09 -15.06 4.63
C SER A 301 -29.45 -14.45 4.93
N GLU A 302 -29.70 -13.99 6.16
CA GLU A 302 -30.95 -13.36 6.57
C GLU A 302 -30.93 -11.83 6.39
N PHE A 303 -29.76 -11.26 6.09
CA PHE A 303 -29.61 -9.82 5.88
C PHE A 303 -29.81 -9.41 4.41
N LEU A 304 -29.40 -10.27 3.47
CA LEU A 304 -29.46 -9.96 2.04
C LEU A 304 -30.89 -9.74 1.56
N SER A 305 -31.13 -8.60 0.90
CA SER A 305 -32.40 -8.35 0.21
C SER A 305 -32.59 -9.34 -0.94
N GLU A 306 -33.84 -9.71 -1.22
CA GLU A 306 -34.19 -10.45 -2.43
C GLU A 306 -34.10 -9.58 -3.69
N ASN A 307 -34.13 -8.25 -3.54
CA ASN A 307 -34.01 -7.31 -4.65
C ASN A 307 -32.55 -7.18 -5.11
N ARG A 308 -32.29 -7.62 -6.34
CA ARG A 308 -30.97 -7.62 -7.00
C ARG A 308 -30.73 -6.44 -7.93
N GLU A 309 -31.66 -5.48 -8.00
CA GLU A 309 -31.48 -4.28 -8.81
C GLU A 309 -30.67 -3.23 -8.05
N LEU A 310 -29.51 -2.85 -8.61
CA LEU A 310 -28.64 -1.84 -8.00
C LEU A 310 -29.14 -0.45 -8.33
N THR A 311 -29.67 0.25 -7.33
CA THR A 311 -29.85 1.70 -7.35
C THR A 311 -28.81 2.34 -6.43
N CYS A 312 -28.04 3.30 -6.94
CA CYS A 312 -27.06 4.04 -6.16
C CYS A 312 -27.67 5.37 -5.68
N GLU A 313 -27.50 5.69 -4.40
CA GLU A 313 -27.95 6.96 -3.81
C GLU A 313 -27.02 8.09 -4.27
N PRO A 314 -27.52 9.13 -4.97
CA PRO A 314 -26.69 10.27 -5.41
C PRO A 314 -26.19 11.10 -4.22
N ARG A 315 -24.88 11.35 -4.16
CA ARG A 315 -24.21 12.10 -3.10
C ARG A 315 -23.51 13.34 -3.64
N ASN A 316 -23.18 14.26 -2.75
CA ASN A 316 -22.26 15.35 -3.08
C ASN A 316 -20.82 14.80 -3.14
N PRO A 317 -19.92 15.41 -3.94
CA PRO A 317 -18.53 14.97 -4.06
C PRO A 317 -17.78 14.80 -2.71
N HIS A 318 -18.08 15.65 -1.73
CA HIS A 318 -17.43 15.67 -0.42
C HIS A 318 -18.17 14.89 0.68
N ASP A 319 -19.25 14.20 0.32
CA ASP A 319 -19.90 13.26 1.24
C ASP A 319 -19.00 12.03 1.43
N GLU A 320 -18.94 11.53 2.67
CA GLU A 320 -18.06 10.42 3.05
C GLU A 320 -18.46 9.13 2.32
N THR A 321 -17.46 8.40 1.83
CA THR A 321 -17.62 7.04 1.31
C THR A 321 -17.05 6.03 2.29
N THR A 322 -15.87 6.33 2.83
CA THR A 322 -15.08 5.41 3.67
C THR A 322 -14.36 6.19 4.76
N ILE A 323 -14.25 5.65 5.97
CA ILE A 323 -13.40 6.16 7.04
C ILE A 323 -12.34 5.11 7.32
N LEU A 324 -11.09 5.47 7.02
CA LEU A 324 -9.90 4.70 7.32
C LEU A 324 -9.16 5.32 8.50
N PHE A 325 -8.19 4.58 9.04
CA PHE A 325 -7.39 5.05 10.16
C PHE A 325 -5.91 5.04 9.81
N SER A 326 -5.21 6.12 10.12
CA SER A 326 -3.75 6.13 10.17
C SER A 326 -3.28 6.06 11.62
N SER A 327 -2.06 5.54 11.84
CA SER A 327 -1.40 5.78 13.13
C SER A 327 -1.19 7.29 13.32
N GLY A 328 -1.46 7.76 14.53
CA GLY A 328 -1.09 9.11 14.95
C GLY A 328 0.39 9.13 15.36
N THR A 329 1.02 10.30 15.38
CA THR A 329 2.31 10.47 16.06
C THR A 329 2.14 10.46 17.60
N THR A 330 0.93 10.78 18.08
CA THR A 330 0.55 10.80 19.52
C THR A 330 -0.87 10.27 19.71
N GLY A 331 -1.13 9.39 20.68
CA GLY A 331 -2.48 8.97 21.09
C GLY A 331 -3.31 8.12 20.10
N ASN A 332 -4.64 8.20 20.19
CA ASN A 332 -5.60 7.42 19.39
C ASN A 332 -5.41 7.59 17.87
N PRO A 333 -5.65 6.56 17.03
CA PRO A 333 -5.47 6.67 15.57
C PRO A 333 -6.28 7.81 14.95
N LYS A 334 -5.77 8.45 13.89
CA LYS A 334 -6.45 9.53 13.18
C LYS A 334 -7.54 8.92 12.30
N GLY A 335 -8.80 9.32 12.49
CA GLY A 335 -9.90 8.93 11.60
C GLY A 335 -9.91 9.82 10.36
N ILE A 336 -9.62 9.24 9.19
CA ILE A 336 -9.48 9.94 7.92
C ILE A 336 -10.67 9.56 7.04
N PRO A 337 -11.61 10.48 6.79
CA PRO A 337 -12.69 10.24 5.85
C PRO A 337 -12.19 10.42 4.42
N TRP A 338 -12.48 9.44 3.58
CA TRP A 338 -12.49 9.54 2.13
C TRP A 338 -13.88 9.96 1.68
N ASP A 339 -13.93 10.73 0.60
CA ASP A 339 -15.17 11.20 -0.02
C ASP A 339 -15.40 10.53 -1.38
N GLN A 340 -16.33 11.03 -2.19
CA GLN A 340 -16.61 10.48 -3.52
C GLN A 340 -15.48 10.78 -4.53
N THR A 341 -14.59 11.72 -4.22
CA THR A 341 -13.48 12.12 -5.10
C THR A 341 -12.21 11.33 -4.83
N THR A 342 -12.01 10.84 -3.60
CA THR A 342 -10.82 10.06 -3.24
C THR A 342 -10.60 8.81 -4.11
N PRO A 343 -11.63 8.03 -4.48
CA PRO A 343 -11.48 6.90 -5.39
C PRO A 343 -10.97 7.26 -6.79
N ILE A 344 -11.19 8.51 -7.25
CA ILE A 344 -10.67 8.99 -8.55
C ILE A 344 -9.15 9.01 -8.50
N LYS A 345 -8.56 9.40 -7.36
CA LYS A 345 -7.11 9.31 -7.15
C LYS A 345 -6.63 7.86 -7.15
N SER A 346 -7.30 6.98 -6.42
CA SER A 346 -6.93 5.56 -6.38
C SER A 346 -6.96 4.92 -7.77
N ALA A 347 -8.05 5.13 -8.51
CA ALA A 347 -8.19 4.60 -9.86
C ALA A 347 -7.26 5.27 -10.87
N GLY A 348 -7.00 6.57 -10.69
CA GLY A 348 -6.03 7.32 -11.48
C GLY A 348 -4.61 6.81 -11.34
N ASP A 349 -4.18 6.46 -10.12
CA ASP A 349 -2.84 5.88 -9.92
C ASP A 349 -2.71 4.49 -10.54
N GLY A 350 -3.78 3.70 -10.49
CA GLY A 350 -3.86 2.43 -11.20
C GLY A 350 -3.76 2.62 -12.72
N PHE A 351 -4.49 3.58 -13.27
CA PHE A 351 -4.50 3.90 -14.69
C PHE A 351 -3.15 4.44 -15.18
N LEU A 352 -2.62 5.46 -14.50
CA LEU A 352 -1.43 6.19 -14.94
C LEU A 352 -0.15 5.41 -14.64
N HIS A 353 0.09 5.06 -13.39
CA HIS A 353 1.41 4.59 -12.95
C HIS A 353 1.59 3.08 -13.06
N HIS A 354 0.50 2.33 -12.87
CA HIS A 354 0.50 0.86 -12.96
C HIS A 354 0.07 0.34 -14.33
N ASP A 355 -0.33 1.26 -15.23
CA ASP A 355 -0.85 0.95 -16.57
C ASP A 355 -1.95 -0.12 -16.54
N ILE A 356 -2.88 -0.03 -15.58
CA ILE A 356 -4.03 -0.94 -15.53
C ILE A 356 -4.95 -0.60 -16.70
N GLN A 357 -5.19 -1.60 -17.54
CA GLN A 357 -6.05 -1.51 -18.71
C GLN A 357 -7.24 -2.48 -18.58
N ALA A 358 -8.25 -2.25 -19.41
CA ALA A 358 -9.40 -3.16 -19.47
C ALA A 358 -8.95 -4.60 -19.79
N GLY A 359 -9.44 -5.57 -19.02
CA GLY A 359 -9.08 -6.98 -19.16
C GLY A 359 -7.81 -7.41 -18.41
N ASP A 360 -7.11 -6.50 -17.74
CA ASP A 360 -6.04 -6.89 -16.81
C ASP A 360 -6.58 -7.65 -15.59
N VAL A 361 -5.72 -8.46 -14.96
CA VAL A 361 -6.01 -9.18 -13.73
C VAL A 361 -5.13 -8.60 -12.63
N VAL A 362 -5.74 -7.89 -11.68
CA VAL A 362 -5.06 -7.12 -10.64
C VAL A 362 -5.13 -7.87 -9.32
N CYS A 363 -3.99 -8.18 -8.73
CA CYS A 363 -3.88 -8.83 -7.43
C CYS A 363 -3.09 -7.96 -6.46
N TRP A 364 -3.61 -7.77 -5.25
CA TRP A 364 -2.84 -7.23 -4.13
C TRP A 364 -3.22 -8.01 -2.86
N PRO A 365 -2.27 -8.66 -2.15
CA PRO A 365 -2.56 -9.34 -0.90
C PRO A 365 -2.76 -8.31 0.22
N THR A 366 -3.99 -7.81 0.36
CA THR A 366 -4.38 -6.78 1.34
C THR A 366 -5.80 -7.06 1.87
N ASN A 367 -6.32 -6.18 2.73
CA ASN A 367 -7.71 -6.20 3.20
C ASN A 367 -8.28 -4.77 3.23
N LEU A 368 -9.59 -4.64 3.45
CA LEU A 368 -10.29 -3.35 3.46
C LEU A 368 -9.84 -2.41 4.59
N GLY A 369 -9.24 -2.95 5.66
CA GLY A 369 -8.75 -2.17 6.81
C GLY A 369 -7.51 -1.33 6.53
N TRP A 370 -6.83 -1.56 5.41
CA TRP A 370 -5.73 -0.74 4.90
C TRP A 370 -6.20 0.00 3.67
N MET A 371 -5.65 1.19 3.40
CA MET A 371 -6.06 1.98 2.22
C MET A 371 -5.86 1.26 0.89
N MET A 372 -4.92 0.31 0.83
CA MET A 372 -4.70 -0.52 -0.35
C MET A 372 -5.88 -1.45 -0.67
N GLY A 373 -6.74 -1.77 0.30
CA GLY A 373 -7.96 -2.55 0.07
C GLY A 373 -8.99 -1.80 -0.77
N PRO A 374 -9.49 -0.64 -0.31
CA PRO A 374 -10.32 0.24 -1.14
C PRO A 374 -9.62 0.65 -2.43
N TRP A 375 -8.31 0.93 -2.41
CA TRP A 375 -7.54 1.21 -3.62
C TRP A 375 -7.63 0.07 -4.63
N LEU A 376 -7.44 -1.19 -4.21
CA LEU A 376 -7.55 -2.36 -5.09
C LEU A 376 -8.94 -2.46 -5.75
N VAL A 377 -10.01 -2.21 -4.99
CA VAL A 377 -11.38 -2.22 -5.53
C VAL A 377 -11.56 -1.15 -6.60
N TYR A 378 -11.18 0.09 -6.29
CA TYR A 378 -11.37 1.21 -7.22
C TYR A 378 -10.44 1.14 -8.43
N ALA A 379 -9.14 0.91 -8.21
CA ALA A 379 -8.15 0.82 -9.27
C ALA A 379 -8.41 -0.32 -10.25
N THR A 380 -9.11 -1.37 -9.82
CA THR A 380 -9.46 -2.48 -10.70
C THR A 380 -10.79 -2.24 -11.42
N LEU A 381 -11.89 -2.00 -10.68
CA LEU A 381 -13.23 -1.94 -11.28
C LEU A 381 -13.43 -0.68 -12.14
N ILE A 382 -12.92 0.48 -11.71
CA ILE A 382 -13.03 1.73 -12.50
C ILE A 382 -12.13 1.67 -13.74
N ASN A 383 -11.10 0.82 -13.76
CA ASN A 383 -10.29 0.56 -14.96
C ASN A 383 -10.74 -0.69 -15.73
N ASP A 384 -11.95 -1.19 -15.50
CA ASP A 384 -12.54 -2.26 -16.33
C ASP A 384 -11.74 -3.59 -16.27
N ALA A 385 -11.00 -3.81 -15.18
CA ALA A 385 -10.13 -4.97 -14.96
C ALA A 385 -10.80 -6.02 -14.04
N THR A 386 -10.12 -7.15 -13.80
CA THR A 386 -10.55 -8.25 -12.93
C THR A 386 -9.78 -8.23 -11.62
N LEU A 387 -10.45 -8.30 -10.47
CA LEU A 387 -9.79 -8.49 -9.18
C LEU A 387 -9.40 -9.96 -8.99
N ALA A 388 -8.17 -10.22 -8.58
CA ALA A 388 -7.71 -11.54 -8.17
C ALA A 388 -7.60 -11.62 -6.64
N LEU A 389 -8.46 -12.42 -6.00
CA LEU A 389 -8.54 -12.58 -4.54
C LEU A 389 -8.19 -14.00 -4.09
N SER A 390 -7.34 -14.12 -3.06
CA SER A 390 -6.98 -15.41 -2.47
C SER A 390 -6.97 -15.31 -0.95
N ASP A 391 -7.39 -16.38 -0.28
CA ASP A 391 -7.24 -16.55 1.16
C ASP A 391 -5.93 -17.27 1.55
N ALA A 392 -5.10 -17.63 0.57
CA ALA A 392 -3.77 -18.19 0.82
C ALA A 392 -2.89 -17.19 1.58
N VAL A 393 -2.01 -17.72 2.44
CA VAL A 393 -1.04 -16.88 3.14
C VAL A 393 -0.12 -16.23 2.10
N PRO A 394 0.00 -14.89 2.05
CA PRO A 394 0.71 -14.22 0.96
C PRO A 394 2.17 -14.65 0.78
N THR A 395 2.86 -15.00 1.87
CA THR A 395 4.26 -15.46 1.86
C THR A 395 4.45 -16.91 1.43
N SER A 396 3.38 -17.63 1.07
CA SER A 396 3.42 -19.07 0.80
C SER A 396 3.50 -19.39 -0.69
N ARG A 397 3.97 -20.61 -1.00
CA ARG A 397 3.94 -21.16 -2.37
C ARG A 397 2.53 -21.24 -2.95
N SER A 398 1.51 -21.57 -2.15
CA SER A 398 0.14 -21.68 -2.66
C SER A 398 -0.41 -20.33 -3.14
N PHE A 399 0.01 -19.21 -2.55
CA PHE A 399 -0.30 -17.88 -3.08
C PHE A 399 0.42 -17.63 -4.42
N CYS A 400 1.67 -18.04 -4.56
CA CYS A 400 2.41 -17.92 -5.81
C CYS A 400 1.77 -18.76 -6.94
N GLU A 401 1.27 -19.95 -6.61
CA GLU A 401 0.52 -20.82 -7.54
C GLU A 401 -0.82 -20.18 -7.92
N PHE A 402 -1.51 -19.54 -6.97
CA PHE A 402 -2.70 -18.74 -7.26
C PHE A 402 -2.41 -17.62 -8.27
N VAL A 403 -1.32 -16.85 -8.08
CA VAL A 403 -0.92 -15.77 -9.00
C VAL A 403 -0.77 -16.29 -10.44
N GLN A 404 -0.10 -17.45 -10.61
CA GLN A 404 0.02 -18.10 -11.92
C GLN A 404 -1.35 -18.54 -12.47
N ASN A 405 -2.14 -19.27 -11.67
CA ASN A 405 -3.40 -19.88 -12.10
C ASN A 405 -4.45 -18.82 -12.44
N ALA A 406 -4.49 -17.72 -11.69
CA ALA A 406 -5.34 -16.58 -11.95
C ALA A 406 -4.85 -15.70 -13.11
N ARG A 407 -3.65 -15.98 -13.66
CA ARG A 407 -3.01 -15.23 -14.75
C ARG A 407 -2.90 -13.75 -14.43
N VAL A 408 -2.45 -13.43 -13.22
CA VAL A 408 -2.28 -12.05 -12.75
C VAL A 408 -1.36 -11.29 -13.70
N THR A 409 -1.79 -10.09 -14.12
CA THR A 409 -1.01 -9.19 -14.99
C THR A 409 -0.41 -8.03 -14.20
N MET A 410 -1.07 -7.57 -13.13
CA MET A 410 -0.52 -6.61 -12.18
C MET A 410 -0.53 -7.21 -10.77
N LEU A 411 0.67 -7.43 -10.21
CA LEU A 411 0.83 -7.96 -8.85
C LEU A 411 1.41 -6.90 -7.92
N GLY A 412 0.58 -6.37 -7.04
CA GLY A 412 1.00 -5.56 -5.91
C GLY A 412 1.45 -6.39 -4.72
N LEU A 413 2.39 -5.88 -3.94
CA LEU A 413 3.00 -6.58 -2.81
C LEU A 413 3.64 -5.61 -1.80
N VAL A 414 4.13 -6.18 -0.69
CA VAL A 414 5.02 -5.50 0.25
C VAL A 414 6.39 -6.17 0.24
N PRO A 415 7.51 -5.44 0.44
CA PRO A 415 8.86 -6.00 0.38
C PRO A 415 9.09 -7.27 1.20
N SER A 416 8.54 -7.33 2.43
CA SER A 416 8.64 -8.51 3.29
C SER A 416 8.12 -9.82 2.65
N ILE A 417 7.14 -9.73 1.75
CA ILE A 417 6.60 -10.90 1.04
C ILE A 417 7.65 -11.44 0.04
N VAL A 418 8.32 -10.54 -0.69
CA VAL A 418 9.34 -10.90 -1.68
C VAL A 418 10.53 -11.57 -1.00
N SER A 419 10.98 -11.00 0.12
CA SER A 419 12.04 -11.59 0.93
C SER A 419 11.71 -13.02 1.38
N ALA A 420 10.46 -13.23 1.84
CA ALA A 420 9.99 -14.55 2.24
C ALA A 420 9.97 -15.54 1.06
N TRP A 421 9.44 -15.13 -0.10
CA TRP A 421 9.43 -15.98 -1.30
C TRP A 421 10.82 -16.36 -1.77
N ARG A 422 11.77 -15.41 -1.75
CA ARG A 422 13.17 -15.65 -2.09
C ARG A 422 13.81 -16.65 -1.15
N SER A 423 13.63 -16.48 0.17
CA SER A 423 14.22 -17.38 1.18
C SER A 423 13.68 -18.81 1.12
N GLN A 424 12.42 -18.97 0.70
CA GLN A 424 11.70 -20.25 0.67
C GLN A 424 11.66 -20.86 -0.73
N ASP A 425 12.24 -20.19 -1.73
CA ASP A 425 12.15 -20.54 -3.15
C ASP A 425 10.71 -20.81 -3.62
N SER A 426 9.77 -19.97 -3.17
CA SER A 426 8.32 -20.20 -3.32
C SER A 426 7.83 -20.15 -4.76
N VAL A 427 8.60 -19.52 -5.65
CA VAL A 427 8.25 -19.30 -7.06
C VAL A 427 8.92 -20.30 -8.01
N ALA A 428 9.73 -21.23 -7.49
CA ALA A 428 10.45 -22.19 -8.31
C ALA A 428 9.52 -23.04 -9.18
N GLY A 429 9.79 -23.02 -10.49
CA GLY A 429 9.04 -23.76 -11.51
C GLY A 429 7.68 -23.15 -11.85
N LEU A 430 7.37 -21.95 -11.37
CA LEU A 430 6.15 -21.23 -11.75
C LEU A 430 6.37 -20.36 -12.98
N ASP A 431 5.34 -20.27 -13.81
CA ASP A 431 5.29 -19.42 -14.99
C ASP A 431 4.61 -18.08 -14.64
N TRP A 432 5.43 -17.05 -14.44
CA TRP A 432 4.98 -15.69 -14.18
C TRP A 432 5.07 -14.78 -15.41
N THR A 433 5.13 -15.35 -16.62
CA THR A 433 5.25 -14.57 -17.88
C THR A 433 4.03 -13.68 -18.18
N GLN A 434 2.88 -13.96 -17.55
CA GLN A 434 1.68 -13.12 -17.67
C GLN A 434 1.79 -11.78 -16.93
N ILE A 435 2.69 -11.69 -15.94
CA ILE A 435 2.90 -10.45 -15.20
C ILE A 435 3.48 -9.42 -16.15
N LYS A 436 2.80 -8.28 -16.26
CA LYS A 436 3.25 -7.09 -16.99
C LYS A 436 4.02 -6.17 -16.06
N VAL A 437 3.53 -6.01 -14.83
CA VAL A 437 4.03 -5.05 -13.85
C VAL A 437 3.87 -5.62 -12.44
N PHE A 438 4.89 -5.44 -11.60
CA PHE A 438 4.76 -5.54 -10.15
C PHE A 438 4.59 -4.16 -9.54
N SER A 439 4.02 -4.08 -8.34
CA SER A 439 4.05 -2.86 -7.54
C SER A 439 4.43 -3.13 -6.10
N SER A 440 5.33 -2.32 -5.55
CA SER A 440 5.81 -2.45 -4.17
C SER A 440 5.40 -1.22 -3.38
N THR A 441 4.73 -1.44 -2.24
CA THR A 441 4.36 -0.36 -1.34
C THR A 441 4.43 -0.80 0.12
N GLY A 442 4.25 0.15 1.02
CA GLY A 442 4.13 -0.11 2.44
C GLY A 442 5.46 -0.29 3.15
N GLU A 443 6.59 -0.59 2.50
CA GLU A 443 7.90 -0.63 3.15
C GLU A 443 8.98 -0.12 2.20
N CYS A 444 10.17 0.19 2.72
CA CYS A 444 11.33 0.39 1.86
C CYS A 444 11.74 -0.94 1.27
N SER A 445 11.86 -0.99 -0.05
CA SER A 445 12.27 -2.19 -0.78
C SER A 445 13.76 -2.48 -0.60
N ASN A 446 14.11 -3.77 -0.54
CA ASN A 446 15.50 -4.21 -0.66
C ASN A 446 15.83 -4.34 -2.17
N PRO A 447 16.86 -3.66 -2.69
CA PRO A 447 17.19 -3.70 -4.11
C PRO A 447 17.49 -5.11 -4.66
N ASP A 448 18.15 -5.97 -3.89
CA ASP A 448 18.43 -7.35 -4.31
C ASP A 448 17.16 -8.21 -4.37
N ASP A 449 16.23 -8.02 -3.43
CA ASP A 449 14.95 -8.73 -3.45
C ASP A 449 14.08 -8.28 -4.63
N MET A 450 14.09 -6.97 -4.95
CA MET A 450 13.39 -6.48 -6.14
C MET A 450 14.05 -6.97 -7.43
N LEU A 451 15.38 -6.96 -7.52
CA LEU A 451 16.11 -7.55 -8.66
C LEU A 451 15.80 -9.05 -8.80
N TRP A 452 15.73 -9.78 -7.69
CA TRP A 452 15.29 -11.17 -7.66
C TRP A 452 13.89 -11.31 -8.23
N LEU A 453 12.92 -10.55 -7.72
CA LEU A 453 11.53 -10.60 -8.17
C LEU A 453 11.41 -10.33 -9.68
N MET A 454 12.05 -9.25 -10.16
CA MET A 454 12.09 -8.90 -11.57
C MET A 454 12.59 -10.09 -12.41
N SER A 455 13.69 -10.73 -11.99
CA SER A 455 14.26 -11.88 -12.72
C SER A 455 13.30 -13.08 -12.85
N ARG A 456 12.33 -13.23 -11.94
CA ARG A 456 11.37 -14.36 -11.94
C ARG A 456 10.28 -14.22 -12.99
N ALA A 457 10.02 -13.01 -13.47
CA ALA A 457 9.02 -12.74 -14.51
C ALA A 457 9.66 -12.23 -15.81
N GLY A 458 10.93 -12.52 -16.07
CA GLY A 458 11.61 -12.03 -17.28
C GLY A 458 11.90 -10.53 -17.23
N TYR A 459 12.34 -10.04 -16.07
CA TYR A 459 12.73 -8.65 -15.81
C TYR A 459 11.61 -7.62 -15.90
N ARG A 460 10.34 -8.02 -15.70
CA ARG A 460 9.21 -7.08 -15.63
C ARG A 460 9.40 -6.03 -14.53
N PRO A 461 8.96 -4.79 -14.73
CA PRO A 461 9.23 -3.68 -13.81
C PRO A 461 8.55 -3.89 -12.46
N VAL A 462 9.22 -3.39 -11.42
CA VAL A 462 8.60 -3.13 -10.11
C VAL A 462 8.36 -1.63 -10.03
N ILE A 463 7.09 -1.24 -9.97
CA ILE A 463 6.67 0.14 -9.70
C ILE A 463 6.74 0.32 -8.18
N GLU A 464 7.81 0.94 -7.70
CA GLU A 464 7.86 1.43 -6.32
C GLU A 464 6.76 2.49 -6.15
N TYR A 465 5.94 2.39 -5.12
CA TYR A 465 4.77 3.25 -4.93
C TYR A 465 4.65 3.64 -3.47
N CYS A 466 4.60 4.95 -3.18
CA CYS A 466 4.51 5.44 -1.82
C CYS A 466 3.40 6.48 -1.66
N GLY A 467 2.61 6.28 -0.61
CA GLY A 467 1.41 7.05 -0.31
C GLY A 467 0.94 6.86 1.12
N GLY A 468 -0.28 7.31 1.39
CA GLY A 468 -0.88 7.21 2.70
C GLY A 468 -2.40 7.19 2.66
N THR A 469 -2.98 6.84 3.80
CA THR A 469 -4.43 6.91 4.00
C THR A 469 -4.96 8.33 3.74
N GLU A 470 -4.17 9.35 4.04
CA GLU A 470 -4.50 10.75 3.87
C GLU A 470 -4.41 11.27 2.42
N THR A 471 -3.82 10.51 1.49
CA THR A 471 -3.64 10.93 0.09
C THR A 471 -4.55 10.18 -0.88
N GLY A 472 -5.23 9.10 -0.44
CA GLY A 472 -6.06 8.27 -1.32
C GLY A 472 -5.28 7.43 -2.35
N GLY A 473 -3.96 7.62 -2.42
CA GLY A 473 -3.07 7.04 -3.42
C GLY A 473 -1.62 7.48 -3.18
N GLY A 474 -0.77 7.44 -4.20
CA GLY A 474 0.65 7.76 -4.10
C GLY A 474 0.96 9.23 -4.33
N TYR A 475 2.01 9.74 -3.67
CA TYR A 475 2.61 11.04 -3.97
C TYR A 475 3.93 10.92 -4.74
N ILE A 476 4.56 9.74 -4.69
CA ILE A 476 5.80 9.40 -5.38
C ILE A 476 5.76 7.94 -5.84
N THR A 477 6.31 7.66 -7.01
CA THR A 477 6.10 6.35 -7.67
C THR A 477 7.15 6.03 -8.75
N GLY A 478 7.14 4.78 -9.23
CA GLY A 478 7.73 4.36 -10.50
C GLY A 478 6.80 4.65 -11.68
N THR A 479 7.27 4.40 -12.88
CA THR A 479 6.47 4.52 -14.10
C THR A 479 6.94 3.52 -15.14
N VAL A 480 6.03 3.08 -16.01
CA VAL A 480 6.35 2.25 -17.18
C VAL A 480 7.02 3.04 -18.31
N LEU A 481 7.20 4.36 -18.16
CA LEU A 481 7.84 5.21 -19.18
C LEU A 481 9.30 5.59 -18.88
N LYS A 482 9.85 5.15 -17.75
CA LYS A 482 11.23 5.44 -17.34
C LYS A 482 11.92 4.15 -16.90
N PRO A 483 13.24 4.00 -17.07
CA PRO A 483 13.94 2.79 -16.62
C PRO A 483 13.69 2.50 -15.13
N GLY A 484 13.41 1.23 -14.84
CA GLY A 484 13.10 0.75 -13.50
C GLY A 484 14.37 0.41 -12.74
N VAL A 485 14.58 1.05 -11.59
CA VAL A 485 15.73 0.80 -10.72
C VAL A 485 15.24 0.08 -9.46
N PRO A 486 15.77 -1.12 -9.13
CA PRO A 486 15.33 -1.88 -7.97
C PRO A 486 15.39 -1.04 -6.67
N GLY A 487 14.25 -0.86 -6.00
CA GLY A 487 14.17 -0.14 -4.73
C GLY A 487 14.12 1.39 -4.81
N LEU A 488 14.05 1.99 -6.00
CA LEU A 488 13.96 3.45 -6.15
C LEU A 488 12.65 3.88 -6.82
N PHE A 489 12.13 5.04 -6.41
CA PHE A 489 11.05 5.71 -7.12
C PHE A 489 11.61 6.46 -8.34
N ALA A 490 10.83 6.52 -9.42
CA ALA A 490 11.28 7.08 -10.69
C ALA A 490 10.80 8.52 -10.92
N CYS A 491 9.71 8.94 -10.26
CA CYS A 491 9.13 10.28 -10.38
C CYS A 491 8.12 10.59 -9.25
N PRO A 492 7.74 11.86 -9.02
CA PRO A 492 6.51 12.20 -8.33
C PRO A 492 5.27 11.60 -9.02
N ALA A 493 4.20 11.38 -8.27
CA ALA A 493 2.92 10.98 -8.86
C ALA A 493 2.33 12.15 -9.68
N VAL A 494 1.74 11.86 -10.85
CA VAL A 494 1.16 12.91 -11.71
C VAL A 494 -0.03 13.56 -10.98
N GLY A 495 -0.09 14.89 -11.00
CA GLY A 495 -1.07 15.69 -10.27
C GLY A 495 -0.76 15.89 -8.78
N PHE A 496 0.37 15.38 -8.30
CA PHE A 496 0.82 15.52 -6.92
C PHE A 496 2.11 16.33 -6.86
N ASP A 497 2.09 17.39 -6.07
CA ASP A 497 3.22 18.31 -5.93
C ASP A 497 3.72 18.37 -4.50
N TRP A 498 5.04 18.46 -4.33
CA TRP A 498 5.69 18.43 -3.03
C TRP A 498 7.15 18.93 -3.10
N LEU A 499 7.63 19.40 -1.95
CA LEU A 499 8.96 19.93 -1.74
C LEU A 499 9.72 19.08 -0.72
N LEU A 500 11.05 19.07 -0.82
CA LEU A 500 11.94 18.58 0.22
C LEU A 500 12.53 19.76 0.97
N LEU A 501 12.27 19.82 2.27
CA LEU A 501 12.82 20.86 3.14
C LEU A 501 13.76 20.26 4.18
N ASP A 502 14.84 20.98 4.47
CA ASP A 502 15.73 20.68 5.59
C ASP A 502 15.14 21.17 6.93
N GLU A 503 15.86 20.92 8.03
CA GLU A 503 15.45 21.32 9.39
C GLU A 503 15.31 22.85 9.56
N THR A 504 15.85 23.65 8.64
CA THR A 504 15.80 25.11 8.62
C THR A 504 14.72 25.67 7.69
N GLY A 505 14.02 24.80 6.95
CA GLY A 505 12.97 25.19 6.00
C GLY A 505 13.46 25.56 4.61
N HIS A 506 14.71 25.23 4.25
CA HIS A 506 15.25 25.47 2.91
C HIS A 506 15.12 24.23 2.02
N LEU A 507 15.00 24.45 0.70
CA LEU A 507 15.01 23.38 -0.30
C LEU A 507 16.31 22.57 -0.22
N THR A 508 16.18 21.25 -0.33
CA THR A 508 17.29 20.30 -0.23
C THR A 508 17.05 19.11 -1.13
N GLU A 509 18.11 18.38 -1.49
CA GLU A 509 18.00 17.08 -2.16
C GLU A 509 17.77 15.94 -1.16
N ASN A 510 17.93 16.17 0.14
CA ASN A 510 17.67 15.20 1.18
C ASN A 510 16.96 15.88 2.35
N GLY A 511 15.66 15.64 2.48
CA GLY A 511 14.80 16.40 3.39
C GLY A 511 13.49 15.71 3.71
N GLU A 512 12.70 16.38 4.55
CA GLU A 512 11.33 15.99 4.85
C GLU A 512 10.40 16.42 3.71
N VAL A 513 9.42 15.59 3.40
CA VAL A 513 8.40 15.85 2.38
C VAL A 513 7.32 16.80 2.90
N PHE A 514 7.09 17.88 2.15
CA PHE A 514 5.99 18.83 2.34
C PHE A 514 5.14 18.88 1.07
N PHE A 515 3.86 18.57 1.17
CA PHE A 515 2.93 18.61 0.05
C PHE A 515 2.51 20.04 -0.27
N VAL A 516 2.30 20.30 -1.57
CA VAL A 516 1.74 21.55 -2.09
C VAL A 516 0.27 21.30 -2.52
N PRO A 517 -0.71 21.51 -1.62
CA PRO A 517 -2.13 21.40 -1.94
C PRO A 517 -2.60 22.52 -2.91
N PRO A 518 -3.77 22.34 -3.57
CA PRO A 518 -4.72 21.23 -3.42
C PRO A 518 -4.38 20.04 -4.33
N VAL A 519 -4.70 18.82 -3.88
CA VAL A 519 -4.58 17.60 -4.69
C VAL A 519 -5.86 16.77 -4.53
N ILE A 520 -6.39 16.23 -5.63
CA ILE A 520 -7.58 15.36 -5.55
C ILE A 520 -7.27 14.10 -4.74
N GLY A 521 -8.16 13.75 -3.81
CA GLY A 521 -7.98 12.63 -2.88
C GLY A 521 -7.14 12.95 -1.63
N LEU A 522 -6.50 14.12 -1.56
CA LEU A 522 -5.85 14.58 -0.35
C LEU A 522 -6.89 14.94 0.72
N SER A 523 -6.71 14.45 1.95
CA SER A 523 -7.65 14.71 3.04
C SER A 523 -7.77 16.20 3.33
N THR A 524 -8.98 16.65 3.62
CA THR A 524 -9.27 18.04 4.03
C THR A 524 -9.81 18.13 5.46
N ARG A 525 -10.08 16.98 6.11
CA ARG A 525 -10.56 16.91 7.49
C ARG A 525 -10.11 15.63 8.22
N LEU A 526 -10.22 15.64 9.54
CA LEU A 526 -10.09 14.46 10.41
C LEU A 526 -11.34 14.33 11.28
N ILE A 527 -11.76 13.10 11.58
CA ILE A 527 -12.97 12.83 12.38
C ILE A 527 -12.77 13.20 13.86
N ASN A 528 -11.57 12.99 14.39
CA ASN A 528 -11.29 13.04 15.82
C ASN A 528 -10.16 14.00 16.21
N ARG A 529 -9.73 14.87 15.28
CA ARG A 529 -8.67 15.87 15.49
C ARG A 529 -8.95 17.09 14.62
N ASP A 530 -8.32 18.20 14.96
CA ASP A 530 -8.25 19.35 14.06
C ASP A 530 -7.27 19.05 12.91
N HIS A 531 -7.68 19.32 11.67
CA HIS A 531 -6.88 19.01 10.48
C HIS A 531 -5.74 20.01 10.28
N HIS A 532 -6.00 21.29 10.54
CA HIS A 532 -5.02 22.37 10.41
C HIS A 532 -3.89 22.17 11.43
N GLU A 533 -4.24 21.97 12.69
CA GLU A 533 -3.27 21.75 13.78
C GLU A 533 -2.36 20.53 13.54
N VAL A 534 -2.86 19.51 12.83
CA VAL A 534 -2.09 18.29 12.57
C VAL A 534 -1.16 18.43 11.37
N TYR A 535 -1.56 19.17 10.33
CA TYR A 535 -0.89 19.12 9.02
C TYR A 535 -0.33 20.45 8.52
N PHE A 536 -0.73 21.58 9.10
CA PHE A 536 -0.44 22.93 8.61
C PHE A 536 0.13 23.87 9.69
N ALA A 537 -0.20 23.66 10.96
CA ALA A 537 0.28 24.50 12.05
C ALA A 537 1.82 24.50 12.16
N ASP A 538 2.37 25.68 12.45
CA ASP A 538 3.81 25.94 12.59
C ASP A 538 4.66 25.65 11.34
N ILE A 539 4.05 25.59 10.15
CA ILE A 539 4.76 25.41 8.88
C ILE A 539 4.91 26.77 8.18
N PRO A 540 6.14 27.23 7.88
CA PRO A 540 6.33 28.43 7.07
C PRO A 540 5.87 28.18 5.63
N PRO A 541 5.45 29.23 4.90
CA PRO A 541 5.11 29.08 3.50
C PRO A 541 6.32 28.61 2.67
N GLY A 542 6.04 27.97 1.55
CA GLY A 542 7.05 27.53 0.60
C GLY A 542 7.80 28.68 -0.08
N PRO A 543 8.82 28.37 -0.89
CA PRO A 543 9.66 29.37 -1.56
C PRO A 543 8.89 30.36 -2.44
N GLU A 544 7.75 29.96 -3.02
CA GLU A 544 6.87 30.82 -3.83
C GLU A 544 5.67 31.37 -3.03
N GLY A 545 5.67 31.17 -1.72
CA GLY A 545 4.59 31.58 -0.83
C GLY A 545 3.45 30.56 -0.71
N GLU A 546 3.67 29.32 -1.15
CA GLU A 546 2.68 28.25 -1.13
C GLU A 546 2.33 27.83 0.29
N LEU A 547 1.06 27.48 0.52
CA LEU A 547 0.69 26.76 1.72
C LEU A 547 1.29 25.36 1.66
N LEU A 548 2.04 24.96 2.68
CA LEU A 548 2.65 23.64 2.75
C LEU A 548 1.95 22.75 3.77
N ARG A 549 1.86 21.46 3.44
CA ARG A 549 1.36 20.42 4.32
C ARG A 549 2.47 19.45 4.69
N ARG A 550 2.75 19.29 5.98
CA ARG A 550 3.75 18.34 6.47
C ARG A 550 3.30 16.89 6.27
N HIS A 551 4.15 16.05 5.70
CA HIS A 551 3.85 14.63 5.51
C HIS A 551 4.58 13.70 6.50
N GLY A 552 5.83 14.00 6.84
CA GLY A 552 6.65 13.23 7.79
C GLY A 552 7.50 12.09 7.20
N ASP A 553 7.53 11.95 5.87
CA ASP A 553 8.48 11.06 5.19
C ASP A 553 9.79 11.82 4.92
N GLN A 554 10.92 11.11 5.02
CA GLN A 554 12.23 11.58 4.61
C GLN A 554 12.58 10.95 3.26
N ILE A 555 12.95 11.78 2.29
CA ILE A 555 13.29 11.36 0.93
C ILE A 555 14.63 11.98 0.53
N GLU A 556 15.42 11.22 -0.23
CA GLU A 556 16.63 11.66 -0.91
C GLU A 556 16.38 11.63 -2.43
N ALA A 557 16.54 12.78 -3.09
CA ALA A 557 16.63 12.90 -4.52
C ALA A 557 18.01 12.45 -5.01
N LEU A 558 18.03 11.70 -6.10
CA LEU A 558 19.21 11.11 -6.72
C LEU A 558 19.36 11.65 -8.16
N PRO A 559 20.54 11.46 -8.79
CA PRO A 559 20.73 11.80 -10.19
C PRO A 559 19.64 11.21 -11.11
N ASP A 560 19.43 11.84 -12.25
CA ASP A 560 18.42 11.45 -13.25
C ASP A 560 16.98 11.44 -12.73
N GLY A 561 16.70 12.16 -11.63
CA GLY A 561 15.34 12.33 -11.08
C GLY A 561 14.78 11.06 -10.42
N TYR A 562 15.64 10.21 -9.88
CA TYR A 562 15.21 9.09 -9.02
C TYR A 562 15.15 9.53 -7.56
N PHE A 563 14.44 8.77 -6.74
CA PHE A 563 14.30 9.07 -5.32
C PHE A 563 14.41 7.82 -4.46
N ARG A 564 14.95 8.00 -3.26
CA ARG A 564 15.11 6.96 -2.24
C ARG A 564 14.36 7.35 -0.97
N ALA A 565 13.52 6.44 -0.47
CA ALA A 565 12.92 6.59 0.86
C ALA A 565 13.94 6.32 1.95
N GLN A 566 13.98 7.23 2.94
CA GLN A 566 14.84 7.15 4.12
C GLN A 566 14.01 6.85 5.39
N GLY A 567 12.70 6.61 5.24
CA GLY A 567 11.77 6.28 6.32
C GLY A 567 11.04 7.50 6.88
N ARG A 568 10.61 7.40 8.15
CA ARG A 568 9.85 8.45 8.86
C ARG A 568 10.78 9.33 9.69
N ILE A 569 10.57 10.64 9.61
CA ILE A 569 11.25 11.60 10.49
C ILE A 569 10.57 11.72 11.86
N ASP A 570 9.25 11.46 11.90
CA ASP A 570 8.43 11.62 13.08
C ASP A 570 8.34 10.34 13.94
N ASP A 571 7.43 10.36 14.92
CA ASP A 571 7.17 9.25 15.85
C ASP A 571 6.32 8.13 15.21
N ALA A 572 5.98 8.25 13.91
CA ALA A 572 5.35 7.15 13.20
C ALA A 572 6.42 6.18 12.70
N MET A 573 6.10 4.90 12.72
CA MET A 573 6.92 3.82 12.21
C MET A 573 6.10 3.01 11.22
N ASN A 574 6.79 2.34 10.30
CA ASN A 574 6.20 1.40 9.39
C ASN A 574 6.85 0.03 9.56
N LEU A 575 6.09 -0.93 10.07
CA LEU A 575 6.55 -2.27 10.43
C LEU A 575 5.68 -3.31 9.74
N GLY A 576 6.22 -4.08 8.79
CA GLY A 576 5.41 -5.08 8.08
C GLY A 576 4.37 -4.47 7.13
N GLY A 577 4.59 -3.26 6.62
CA GLY A 577 3.60 -2.49 5.86
C GLY A 577 2.53 -1.81 6.71
N ILE A 578 2.61 -1.93 8.04
CA ILE A 578 1.63 -1.41 8.98
C ILE A 578 2.18 -0.15 9.66
N LYS A 579 1.48 0.97 9.48
CA LYS A 579 1.79 2.22 10.17
C LYS A 579 1.39 2.14 11.65
N VAL A 580 2.33 2.42 12.55
CA VAL A 580 2.14 2.41 14.02
C VAL A 580 2.88 3.59 14.66
N SER A 581 2.45 4.06 15.83
CA SER A 581 3.17 5.09 16.59
C SER A 581 4.22 4.43 17.50
N SER A 582 5.43 4.98 17.55
CA SER A 582 6.42 4.60 18.56
C SER A 582 5.90 4.86 19.97
N VAL A 583 5.20 5.98 20.18
CA VAL A 583 4.63 6.36 21.47
C VAL A 583 3.59 5.33 21.93
N GLN A 584 2.75 4.84 21.02
CA GLN A 584 1.77 3.78 21.33
C GLN A 584 2.46 2.49 21.79
N ILE A 585 3.57 2.11 21.16
CA ILE A 585 4.37 0.95 21.60
C ILE A 585 5.02 1.23 22.96
N GLU A 586 5.59 2.43 23.16
CA GLU A 586 6.28 2.82 24.39
C GLU A 586 5.33 2.84 25.60
N GLU A 587 4.16 3.46 25.48
CA GLU A 587 3.13 3.52 26.53
C GLU A 587 2.72 2.11 26.98
N LEU A 588 2.61 1.19 26.03
CA LEU A 588 2.27 -0.19 26.29
C LEU A 588 3.43 -0.95 26.95
N LEU A 589 4.63 -0.85 26.39
CA LEU A 589 5.80 -1.59 26.85
C LEU A 589 6.37 -1.08 28.18
N THR A 590 6.02 0.15 28.59
CA THR A 590 6.34 0.68 29.92
C THR A 590 5.72 -0.18 31.05
N GLN A 591 4.73 -1.02 30.73
CA GLN A 591 4.13 -1.97 31.69
C GLN A 591 5.01 -3.21 31.97
N ALA A 592 6.09 -3.41 31.20
CA ALA A 592 7.01 -4.52 31.42
C ALA A 592 7.76 -4.36 32.76
N GLU A 593 7.92 -5.47 33.48
CA GLU A 593 8.53 -5.49 34.81
C GLU A 593 9.97 -4.94 34.79
N GLY A 594 10.29 -4.08 35.78
CA GLY A 594 11.63 -3.51 35.94
C GLY A 594 11.98 -2.37 34.99
N VAL A 595 11.09 -1.99 34.07
CA VAL A 595 11.33 -0.91 33.09
C VAL A 595 10.88 0.44 33.66
N ARG A 596 11.72 1.47 33.51
CA ARG A 596 11.46 2.86 33.92
C ARG A 596 11.01 3.72 32.73
N GLU A 597 11.71 3.62 31.61
CA GLU A 597 11.41 4.34 30.37
C GLU A 597 11.62 3.43 29.18
N VAL A 598 10.86 3.67 28.11
CA VAL A 598 10.96 2.95 26.84
C VAL A 598 11.07 3.96 25.70
N ALA A 599 11.89 3.65 24.70
CA ALA A 599 11.83 4.26 23.39
C ALA A 599 11.81 3.18 22.31
N ALA A 600 10.83 3.25 21.41
CA ALA A 600 10.74 2.38 20.25
C ALA A 600 11.26 3.11 19.01
N ILE A 601 12.09 2.44 18.23
CA ILE A 601 12.57 2.95 16.94
C ILE A 601 12.41 1.89 15.86
N ALA A 602 12.17 2.38 14.64
CA ALA A 602 12.27 1.61 13.41
C ALA A 602 13.65 1.86 12.80
N VAL A 603 14.43 0.82 12.59
CA VAL A 603 15.77 0.90 11.98
C VAL A 603 15.76 0.18 10.63
N PRO A 604 16.13 0.84 9.52
CA PRO A 604 16.32 0.15 8.26
C PRO A 604 17.57 -0.76 8.37
N PRO A 605 17.51 -2.01 7.91
CA PRO A 605 18.67 -2.89 7.87
C PRO A 605 19.73 -2.36 6.90
N ALA A 606 21.01 -2.66 7.14
CA ALA A 606 22.13 -2.12 6.37
C ALA A 606 22.05 -2.39 4.85
N GLY A 607 21.45 -3.51 4.45
CA GLY A 607 21.23 -3.86 3.03
C GLY A 607 19.96 -3.27 2.40
N GLY A 608 19.21 -2.44 3.12
CA GLY A 608 17.86 -2.01 2.73
C GLY A 608 16.80 -3.08 3.00
N GLY A 609 15.53 -2.68 2.99
CA GLY A 609 14.39 -3.55 3.29
C GLY A 609 13.50 -3.04 4.44
N PRO A 610 12.59 -3.91 4.93
CA PRO A 610 11.64 -3.57 5.99
C PRO A 610 12.32 -3.10 7.27
N SER A 611 11.75 -2.09 7.93
CA SER A 611 12.31 -1.60 9.19
C SER A 611 12.20 -2.63 10.32
N LEU A 612 13.26 -2.73 11.11
CA LEU A 612 13.34 -3.56 12.31
C LEU A 612 12.87 -2.77 13.53
N LEU A 613 11.98 -3.35 14.33
CA LEU A 613 11.55 -2.75 15.60
C LEU A 613 12.60 -3.01 16.69
N VAL A 614 13.27 -1.95 17.12
CA VAL A 614 14.24 -1.98 18.22
C VAL A 614 13.67 -1.21 19.41
N ILE A 615 13.80 -1.80 20.59
CA ILE A 615 13.33 -1.20 21.84
C ILE A 615 14.54 -0.82 22.70
N TYR A 616 14.66 0.46 23.05
CA TYR A 616 15.55 0.92 24.09
C TYR A 616 14.80 1.00 25.41
N VAL A 617 15.40 0.45 26.47
CA VAL A 617 14.85 0.48 27.83
C VAL A 617 15.81 1.16 28.78
N VAL A 618 15.26 1.95 29.69
CA VAL A 618 15.97 2.36 30.90
C VAL A 618 15.39 1.56 32.05
N MET A 619 16.24 0.84 32.77
CA MET A 619 15.81 0.00 33.90
C MET A 619 15.58 0.83 35.17
N GLN A 620 14.74 0.32 36.06
CA GLN A 620 14.66 0.81 37.45
C GLN A 620 15.99 0.53 38.17
N PRO A 621 16.43 1.35 39.14
CA PRO A 621 17.75 1.23 39.76
C PRO A 621 18.04 -0.15 40.38
N GLU A 622 17.02 -0.87 40.83
CA GLU A 622 17.13 -2.18 41.47
C GLU A 622 16.75 -3.35 40.53
N ALA A 623 16.46 -3.09 39.26
CA ALA A 623 16.08 -4.10 38.28
C ALA A 623 17.27 -4.53 37.42
N ASN A 624 17.38 -5.84 37.14
CA ASN A 624 18.41 -6.38 36.26
C ASN A 624 17.94 -6.37 34.81
N PHE A 625 18.79 -5.92 33.89
CA PHE A 625 18.54 -6.04 32.46
C PHE A 625 18.84 -7.44 31.95
N GLU A 626 17.81 -8.13 31.46
CA GLU A 626 17.93 -9.41 30.74
C GLU A 626 17.23 -9.29 29.38
N ALA A 627 18.01 -9.08 28.31
CA ALA A 627 17.50 -8.74 26.98
C ALA A 627 16.46 -9.75 26.46
N GLU A 628 16.76 -11.05 26.51
CA GLU A 628 15.87 -12.10 25.97
C GLU A 628 14.56 -12.24 26.77
N ALA A 629 14.63 -12.11 28.10
CA ALA A 629 13.48 -12.18 28.99
C ALA A 629 12.55 -10.96 28.78
N LEU A 630 13.13 -9.76 28.74
CA LEU A 630 12.39 -8.53 28.44
C LEU A 630 11.79 -8.57 27.04
N GLN A 631 12.55 -8.99 26.02
CA GLN A 631 12.06 -9.13 24.65
C GLN A 631 10.86 -10.08 24.60
N SER A 632 10.94 -11.23 25.26
CA SER A 632 9.85 -12.21 25.32
C SER A 632 8.60 -11.65 26.01
N SER A 633 8.78 -11.00 27.16
CA SER A 633 7.69 -10.36 27.93
C SER A 633 7.01 -9.24 27.13
N MET A 634 7.79 -8.30 26.59
CA MET A 634 7.31 -7.20 25.75
C MET A 634 6.62 -7.70 24.49
N GLN A 635 7.14 -8.75 23.86
CA GLN A 635 6.53 -9.35 22.67
C GLN A 635 5.16 -9.97 22.99
N GLN A 636 4.98 -10.54 24.19
CA GLN A 636 3.69 -11.04 24.65
C GLN A 636 2.68 -9.90 24.86
N ILE A 637 3.12 -8.79 25.44
CA ILE A 637 2.29 -7.58 25.62
C ILE A 637 1.84 -7.02 24.26
N ILE A 638 2.74 -6.90 23.29
CA ILE A 638 2.39 -6.47 21.92
C ILE A 638 1.36 -7.40 21.30
N ARG A 639 1.55 -8.72 21.40
CA ARG A 639 0.63 -9.70 20.80
C ARG A 639 -0.77 -9.65 21.39
N SER A 640 -0.92 -9.23 22.65
CA SER A 640 -2.22 -9.16 23.31
C SER A 640 -2.94 -7.84 23.08
N GLN A 641 -2.21 -6.71 22.99
CA GLN A 641 -2.82 -5.37 22.99
C GLN A 641 -2.61 -4.55 21.70
N LEU A 642 -1.75 -5.01 20.78
CA LEU A 642 -1.52 -4.39 19.47
C LEU A 642 -1.61 -5.43 18.36
N ASN A 643 -1.31 -5.01 17.13
CA ASN A 643 -1.22 -5.92 16.00
C ASN A 643 -0.16 -7.00 16.26
N PRO A 644 -0.54 -8.29 16.28
CA PRO A 644 0.37 -9.40 16.62
C PRO A 644 1.44 -9.64 15.55
N LEU A 645 1.36 -8.95 14.40
CA LEU A 645 2.37 -8.99 13.34
C LEU A 645 3.62 -8.17 13.69
N PHE A 646 3.55 -7.25 14.65
CA PHE A 646 4.73 -6.52 15.12
C PHE A 646 5.69 -7.47 15.87
N LYS A 647 6.94 -7.52 15.41
CA LYS A 647 8.00 -8.34 15.99
C LYS A 647 9.13 -7.46 16.49
N ILE A 648 9.47 -7.58 17.78
CA ILE A 648 10.63 -6.94 18.38
C ILE A 648 11.87 -7.69 17.88
N GLN A 649 12.76 -6.98 17.20
CA GLN A 649 14.03 -7.51 16.73
C GLN A 649 15.06 -7.55 17.85
N ALA A 650 15.18 -6.48 18.62
CA ALA A 650 16.14 -6.36 19.70
C ALA A 650 15.62 -5.47 20.83
N VAL A 651 16.06 -5.77 22.06
CA VAL A 651 15.90 -4.90 23.22
C VAL A 651 17.30 -4.51 23.71
N ARG A 652 17.53 -3.21 23.93
CA ARG A 652 18.81 -2.64 24.35
C ARG A 652 18.63 -1.81 25.61
N GLU A 653 19.52 -1.96 26.57
CA GLU A 653 19.58 -1.08 27.74
C GLU A 653 20.29 0.23 27.39
N ILE A 654 19.80 1.34 27.96
CA ILE A 654 20.46 2.64 27.94
C ILE A 654 20.28 3.33 29.28
N GLU A 655 21.30 4.07 29.74
CA GLU A 655 21.27 4.77 31.03
C GLU A 655 20.18 5.86 31.08
N GLN A 656 20.01 6.58 29.96
CA GLN A 656 18.99 7.60 29.77
C GLN A 656 18.67 7.76 28.30
N LEU A 657 17.39 7.99 27.99
CA LEU A 657 16.98 8.33 26.62
C LEU A 657 17.55 9.70 26.21
N PRO A 658 18.15 9.82 25.00
CA PRO A 658 18.62 11.10 24.51
C PRO A 658 17.42 12.01 24.26
N ARG A 659 17.46 13.25 24.73
CA ARG A 659 16.33 14.20 24.63
C ARG A 659 16.75 15.56 24.09
N THR A 660 15.83 16.25 23.44
CA THR A 660 15.98 17.65 23.01
C THR A 660 15.86 18.60 24.20
N ALA A 661 16.15 19.90 24.01
CA ALA A 661 15.91 20.94 25.02
C ALA A 661 14.44 21.05 25.44
N SER A 662 13.50 20.61 24.58
CA SER A 662 12.08 20.51 24.88
C SER A 662 11.68 19.15 25.48
N ASN A 663 12.65 18.37 25.96
CA ASN A 663 12.48 17.06 26.59
C ASN A 663 11.92 15.92 25.69
N LYS A 664 11.88 16.11 24.36
CA LYS A 664 11.42 15.08 23.40
C LYS A 664 12.54 14.07 23.13
N VAL A 665 12.22 12.78 23.02
CA VAL A 665 13.21 11.73 22.72
C VAL A 665 13.81 11.94 21.32
N MET A 666 15.14 11.97 21.23
CA MET A 666 15.88 12.11 19.98
C MET A 666 16.04 10.75 19.30
N ARG A 667 14.99 10.30 18.62
CA ARG A 667 14.95 8.98 17.94
C ARG A 667 16.03 8.79 16.87
N ARG A 668 16.42 9.87 16.18
CA ARG A 668 17.56 9.86 15.25
C ARG A 668 18.85 9.37 15.93
N LYS A 669 19.19 9.92 17.11
CA LYS A 669 20.36 9.47 17.88
C LYS A 669 20.27 8.01 18.29
N LEU A 670 19.08 7.53 18.65
CA LEU A 670 18.88 6.11 18.98
C LEU A 670 19.10 5.20 17.76
N ARG A 671 18.66 5.62 16.57
CA ARG A 671 18.95 4.92 15.31
C ARG A 671 20.44 4.91 15.01
N ASP A 672 21.10 6.06 15.13
CA ASP A 672 22.55 6.19 14.90
C ASP A 672 23.34 5.29 15.88
N LEU A 673 22.94 5.24 17.15
CA LEU A 673 23.55 4.37 18.17
C LEU A 673 23.38 2.88 17.84
N PHE A 674 22.21 2.48 17.35
CA PHE A 674 21.96 1.09 16.97
C PHE A 674 22.83 0.70 15.76
N GLN A 675 22.84 1.53 14.72
CA GLN A 675 23.62 1.29 13.50
C GLN A 675 25.13 1.27 13.77
N GLY A 676 25.64 2.15 14.64
CA GLY A 676 27.05 2.16 15.04
C GLY A 676 27.46 1.02 15.98
N SER A 677 26.52 0.21 16.48
CA SER A 677 26.80 -0.97 17.30
C SER A 677 26.83 -2.28 16.51
N GLU A 678 26.39 -2.27 15.25
CA GLU A 678 26.43 -3.42 14.32
C GLU A 678 27.59 -3.36 13.31
N THR A 679 28.34 -2.26 13.28
CA THR A 679 29.67 -2.14 12.63
C THR A 679 30.78 -2.50 13.61
#